data_AF-A0A8B8FKP2-F1
#
_entry.id   AF-A0A8B8FKP2-F1
#
_cell.length_a   1.000
_cell.length_b   1.000
_cell.length_c   1.000
_cell.angle_alpha   90.00
_cell.angle_beta   90.00
_cell.angle_gamma   90.00
#
_symmetry.space_group_name_H-M   'P 1'
#
loop_
_entity.id
_entity.type
_entity.pdbx_description
1 polymer ?
#
loop_
_entity_poly.entity_id
_entity_poly.type
_entity_poly.pdbx_seq_one_letter_code
_entity_poly.pdbx_strand_id
1 'polypeptide(L)'
;MIQALIPSYYSQRAEIEAVRDDCGLVRPLSLRGQDEYCYHSATRLPVLLPCIVASRSGITKLVVTTVHDVCYSKADQRRTFTSPSISCAINVIINTRQQRDHMTALDTMFDRCCWLVVCLLALGYHRAVDGAQILALIPFPAKSHWNVMDAVLQTLVGHGHNVTAITPFLKKEPVGNYTEVDISHLMPSGMSVPWDKVVDESSKANNLPFLSGRHKLTCRKLFEHEQFYRVIESNKFDLFITELLASSCDAYVSYRMDVPRIVITSSHVHTWYHHTLGSHMNPSHVATFHAPFAVPESFAHRMANAYDYLFAHAVLKWVDRQATAIGRKYFGSNAPNADRLMRNTSLVFVNGHRSVDLARPLLPNFVDIGGVHLVQPKPLADDIEQFINDSPNGVIYFTFGSTIKMDTAPIRLQKSFVEALSEFPQRVLWKYESTIIGDLPKNVMIRKWFPQRDILDHKNVKLFISHGGISGIYEAIDSGVPVLGIPLIFDQPHNIANLVHWGAGEMLDHQTLTKDILVNATKHMITNYSKYKFNMMELSRRFKDRPKTPKEEIIYWTEYVIKHKGAHHLKSAALKLTWYQYFIIDVLLYVLSVILLIFYVIYWLKKAINNQRSSKRICDLSEVQWSYRLKFQRLGIIHDNILTIKVLPDSVHYNDSFEQKGINYTVKTKTNTSLLHRVNVVGAFDRIIMKITGKVIIINIIYLLSTVIHGAQIFAVVPMVGTSHWNVMDAVLQTLVSAGHNVTAVTSYAKKERIANYTQINPLSRQDYTSTISIPQPFKNCAGFNGVEYLIKTHQKTCETIYKSKDFWTALKSNKYDLFVTQLLGSGCDAYIAHELQVPMIAITTSAMPTWYDGLLGNPFITSSTSTIYAPTARPRTFWDRLLNSYDYVYTNVQRMWYDRNATIIGRTYFGKDVPDADMLMKKISLVFVNSHFTFDLPRPWSPNLIEIGGIHITHPKTLPEEIQNFMDDAPDGVIYFSFGSIVKMDSIPARLQNALKEAFSELPQRILWRYNSDVMENQPKNVMIKKWFPQRDILAHPKLKLIIYHGGLSSMNEAIANKVPILGIPLFADQFRNIANAVYLGMGLSLNHKTLDKQSVLVAIKEIINNEKYKRNVQKLYKLFKDQPMSPKLLVTYWTNYVINHKGAKHLRSPAIDFSWYEYHQLDIVLFVLSITISLLVMILYVTIVIKNNITRFVHVKKVKAK
;
A
#
# COMPACT_ATOMS: atom_id res chain seq x y z
N MET A 1 52.36 13.17 -29.48
CA MET A 1 52.06 14.61 -29.69
C MET A 1 50.74 14.87 -29.00
N ILE A 2 50.77 15.42 -27.77
CA ILE A 2 50.71 16.87 -27.47
C ILE A 2 49.27 17.37 -27.77
N GLN A 3 48.33 17.52 -26.82
CA GLN A 3 48.31 18.15 -25.47
C GLN A 3 47.90 19.63 -25.53
N ALA A 4 47.19 20.09 -24.48
CA ALA A 4 46.37 21.32 -24.42
C ALA A 4 45.03 21.19 -25.21
N LEU A 5 43.94 21.89 -24.86
CA LEU A 5 43.75 23.00 -23.90
C LEU A 5 42.68 22.71 -22.83
N ILE A 6 42.90 23.25 -21.63
CA ILE A 6 41.88 23.58 -20.61
C ILE A 6 42.15 25.02 -20.18
N PRO A 7 41.12 25.87 -20.03
CA PRO A 7 41.13 26.85 -18.94
C PRO A 7 39.95 26.68 -17.97
N SER A 8 40.15 27.14 -16.75
CA SER A 8 39.14 27.26 -15.68
C SER A 8 38.78 28.73 -15.41
N TYR A 9 37.98 28.99 -14.35
CA TYR A 9 37.54 30.31 -13.83
C TYR A 9 36.37 30.99 -14.57
N TYR A 10 35.58 31.89 -13.94
CA TYR A 10 34.93 31.89 -12.60
C TYR A 10 33.92 33.08 -12.52
N SER A 11 32.98 33.05 -11.56
CA SER A 11 32.25 34.18 -10.92
C SER A 11 31.79 35.45 -11.70
N GLN A 12 30.49 35.73 -11.55
CA GLN A 12 29.86 37.02 -11.18
C GLN A 12 30.17 38.32 -11.97
N ARG A 13 29.10 38.95 -12.48
CA ARG A 13 28.58 40.23 -11.93
C ARG A 13 27.18 40.61 -12.47
N ALA A 14 26.50 41.56 -11.81
CA ALA A 14 25.43 42.39 -12.39
C ALA A 14 26.08 43.52 -13.23
N GLU A 15 25.41 44.45 -13.93
CA GLU A 15 24.08 45.10 -13.85
C GLU A 15 23.88 45.77 -15.25
N ILE A 16 22.72 46.17 -15.76
CA ILE A 16 22.01 47.46 -15.57
C ILE A 16 20.98 47.60 -16.74
N GLU A 17 19.78 48.15 -16.48
CA GLU A 17 18.81 48.89 -17.35
C GLU A 17 18.51 48.37 -18.80
N ALA A 18 17.53 48.83 -19.60
CA ALA A 18 16.52 49.91 -19.59
C ALA A 18 15.38 49.49 -20.59
N VAL A 19 14.18 50.07 -20.80
CA VAL A 19 13.32 51.18 -20.29
C VAL A 19 11.86 50.72 -20.51
N ARG A 20 10.89 51.01 -19.60
CA ARG A 20 9.59 51.67 -19.91
C ARG A 20 8.71 51.87 -18.67
N ASP A 21 8.61 53.12 -18.23
CA ASP A 21 7.71 53.60 -17.18
C ASP A 21 6.29 53.93 -17.71
N ASP A 22 5.33 54.06 -16.78
CA ASP A 22 4.39 55.19 -16.78
C ASP A 22 3.59 55.26 -15.46
N CYS A 23 3.96 56.17 -14.55
CA CYS A 23 3.12 56.77 -13.49
C CYS A 23 3.92 57.85 -12.74
N GLY A 24 3.60 59.13 -12.96
CA GLY A 24 4.31 60.26 -12.33
C GLY A 24 3.84 60.60 -10.91
N LEU A 25 4.80 61.04 -10.08
CA LEU A 25 4.83 62.29 -9.28
C LEU A 25 3.48 62.78 -8.68
N VAL A 26 3.37 63.17 -7.39
CA VAL A 26 4.14 64.21 -6.65
C VAL A 26 4.07 63.96 -5.10
N ARG A 27 4.96 64.61 -4.31
CA ARG A 27 5.08 64.66 -2.82
C ARG A 27 4.90 66.14 -2.33
N PRO A 28 4.89 66.50 -1.01
CA PRO A 28 4.40 65.88 0.25
C PRO A 28 3.70 66.91 1.21
N LEU A 29 3.50 66.57 2.51
CA LEU A 29 3.37 67.46 3.72
C LEU A 29 2.12 68.40 3.82
N SER A 30 1.29 68.45 4.88
CA SER A 30 1.58 68.43 6.32
C SER A 30 0.33 68.55 7.25
N LEU A 31 0.49 68.12 8.51
CA LEU A 31 -0.06 68.63 9.80
C LEU A 31 -1.57 68.87 10.12
N ARG A 32 -1.94 68.32 11.30
CA ARG A 32 -2.91 68.76 12.34
C ARG A 32 -4.44 68.67 12.10
N GLY A 33 -5.10 68.18 13.16
CA GLY A 33 -6.54 68.12 13.41
C GLY A 33 -6.75 67.23 14.65
N GLN A 34 -7.55 67.67 15.63
CA GLN A 34 -7.64 67.05 16.97
C GLN A 34 -9.10 67.11 17.49
N ASP A 35 -9.38 66.41 18.59
CA ASP A 35 -10.56 66.61 19.48
C ASP A 35 -11.94 66.12 18.90
N GLU A 36 -12.97 65.69 19.67
CA GLU A 36 -13.09 65.41 21.11
C GLU A 36 -14.37 64.59 21.50
N TYR A 37 -14.48 64.27 22.80
CA TYR A 37 -15.67 63.98 23.63
C TYR A 37 -16.45 62.64 23.64
N CYS A 38 -17.07 62.44 24.82
CA CYS A 38 -17.88 61.30 25.27
C CYS A 38 -19.17 61.80 25.95
N TYR A 39 -20.23 60.99 25.97
CA TYR A 39 -21.31 60.91 27.00
C TYR A 39 -22.04 59.56 26.74
N HIS A 40 -22.77 58.90 27.66
CA HIS A 40 -23.34 59.32 28.94
C HIS A 40 -23.19 58.23 30.04
N SER A 41 -23.27 58.64 31.30
CA SER A 41 -23.26 57.77 32.50
C SER A 41 -24.65 57.61 33.13
N ALA A 42 -24.91 56.47 33.78
CA ALA A 42 -25.95 56.33 34.80
C ALA A 42 -25.52 55.34 35.91
N THR A 43 -25.83 55.64 37.18
CA THR A 43 -25.41 54.88 38.37
C THR A 43 -26.61 54.37 39.18
N ARG A 44 -26.43 53.29 39.96
CA ARG A 44 -27.01 53.14 41.31
C ARG A 44 -26.46 51.94 42.10
N LEU A 45 -26.36 52.15 43.42
CA LEU A 45 -26.15 51.18 44.50
C LEU A 45 -27.35 51.32 45.46
N PRO A 46 -27.72 50.27 46.21
CA PRO A 46 -27.25 50.11 47.60
C PRO A 46 -26.73 48.67 47.87
N VAL A 47 -25.82 48.35 48.80
CA VAL A 47 -25.56 48.78 50.20
C VAL A 47 -26.50 48.14 51.24
N LEU A 48 -25.98 47.13 51.96
CA LEU A 48 -26.08 46.95 53.42
C LEU A 48 -24.98 45.98 53.91
N LEU A 49 -24.64 46.04 55.21
CA LEU A 49 -23.50 45.38 55.91
C LEU A 49 -24.00 44.73 57.23
N PRO A 50 -23.18 44.17 58.17
CA PRO A 50 -21.73 43.88 58.19
C PRO A 50 -21.34 42.44 58.66
N CYS A 51 -20.05 42.04 58.60
CA CYS A 51 -19.19 41.73 59.78
C CYS A 51 -17.87 40.94 59.52
N ILE A 52 -16.75 41.61 59.84
CA ILE A 52 -15.59 41.14 60.66
C ILE A 52 -14.74 39.90 60.24
N VAL A 53 -13.56 40.22 59.66
CA VAL A 53 -12.17 39.75 59.98
C VAL A 53 -11.87 38.24 60.19
N ALA A 54 -11.00 37.65 59.32
CA ALA A 54 -9.70 37.05 59.73
C ALA A 54 -8.70 36.69 58.59
N SER A 55 -7.52 37.33 58.59
CA SER A 55 -6.16 36.80 58.32
C SER A 55 -5.82 35.79 57.17
N ARG A 56 -5.16 36.33 56.11
CA ARG A 56 -3.88 35.86 55.48
C ARG A 56 -3.70 34.43 54.91
N SER A 57 -3.76 34.35 53.57
CA SER A 57 -2.67 33.96 52.64
C SER A 57 -1.57 32.94 53.06
N GLY A 58 -1.36 31.88 52.25
CA GLY A 58 -0.17 31.01 52.33
C GLY A 58 -0.02 30.01 51.17
N ILE A 59 0.73 30.37 50.13
CA ILE A 59 1.03 29.56 48.92
C ILE A 59 1.59 28.15 49.27
N THR A 60 1.19 27.12 48.52
CA THR A 60 1.91 25.83 48.51
C THR A 60 2.41 25.46 47.11
N LYS A 61 3.74 25.38 46.96
CA LYS A 61 4.46 24.53 46.01
C LYS A 61 5.53 23.81 46.84
N LEU A 62 5.70 22.50 46.66
CA LEU A 62 6.87 21.78 47.17
C LEU A 62 7.37 20.76 46.14
N VAL A 63 8.63 20.35 46.31
CA VAL A 63 9.49 19.79 45.28
C VAL A 63 10.43 18.73 45.89
N VAL A 64 10.53 17.59 45.22
CA VAL A 64 11.69 16.67 45.10
C VAL A 64 12.53 16.34 46.36
N THR A 65 12.29 15.12 46.89
CA THR A 65 13.27 14.02 47.06
C THR A 65 14.69 14.24 47.64
N THR A 66 14.97 13.53 48.75
CA THR A 66 16.25 12.89 49.21
C THR A 66 17.57 13.66 49.40
N VAL A 67 18.26 13.40 50.53
CA VAL A 67 19.62 12.78 50.63
C VAL A 67 19.93 12.42 52.11
N HIS A 68 21.03 11.67 52.37
CA HIS A 68 21.47 11.13 53.69
C HIS A 68 21.99 12.15 54.72
N ASP A 69 21.89 11.78 56.01
CA ASP A 69 22.56 12.40 57.18
C ASP A 69 23.69 11.52 57.76
N VAL A 70 24.83 12.12 58.16
CA VAL A 70 25.66 11.77 59.35
C VAL A 70 26.58 12.95 59.74
N CYS A 71 26.45 13.53 60.94
CA CYS A 71 27.56 13.89 61.88
C CYS A 71 27.15 14.78 63.09
N TYR A 72 27.87 14.62 64.22
CA TYR A 72 27.86 15.42 65.48
C TYR A 72 26.55 15.41 66.34
N SER A 73 26.57 15.30 67.69
CA SER A 73 27.68 14.92 68.61
C SER A 73 27.24 14.44 70.03
N LYS A 74 28.01 13.48 70.58
CA LYS A 74 28.42 13.26 72.01
C LYS A 74 27.41 12.95 73.16
N ALA A 75 27.96 12.18 74.12
CA ALA A 75 27.61 12.04 75.56
C ALA A 75 26.34 11.24 75.97
N ASP A 76 26.31 10.42 77.02
CA ASP A 76 27.40 9.79 77.82
C ASP A 76 26.94 8.47 78.53
N GLN A 77 27.92 7.71 79.02
CA GLN A 77 27.96 6.65 80.07
C GLN A 77 26.71 5.98 80.72
N ARG A 78 26.84 4.65 80.85
CA ARG A 78 26.51 3.75 82.01
C ARG A 78 25.04 3.39 82.37
N ARG A 79 24.74 2.10 82.11
CA ARG A 79 24.32 1.03 83.09
C ARG A 79 23.11 1.23 84.06
N THR A 80 22.16 0.29 83.89
CA THR A 80 21.59 -0.67 84.90
C THR A 80 20.34 -0.40 85.77
N PHE A 81 19.43 -1.40 85.68
CA PHE A 81 18.73 -2.18 86.73
C PHE A 81 17.26 -1.93 87.16
N THR A 82 16.63 -3.08 87.50
CA THR A 82 15.50 -3.38 88.43
C THR A 82 14.02 -3.14 88.06
N SER A 83 13.37 -4.25 87.67
CA SER A 83 12.00 -4.73 88.03
C SER A 83 11.87 -4.92 89.58
N PRO A 84 10.69 -5.18 90.27
CA PRO A 84 9.58 -6.08 89.85
C PRO A 84 8.14 -5.86 90.44
N SER A 85 7.25 -6.88 90.25
CA SER A 85 6.05 -7.29 91.07
C SER A 85 4.73 -6.47 91.03
N ILE A 86 3.49 -7.00 91.22
CA ILE A 86 2.90 -8.38 91.39
C ILE A 86 1.34 -8.38 91.15
N SER A 87 0.73 -9.50 90.67
CA SER A 87 -0.72 -9.94 90.73
C SER A 87 -1.89 -9.01 90.28
N CYS A 88 -3.12 -9.42 89.90
CA CYS A 88 -3.81 -10.62 89.31
C CYS A 88 -5.30 -10.18 88.98
N ALA A 89 -6.37 -10.92 88.57
CA ALA A 89 -6.68 -12.32 88.25
C ALA A 89 -7.97 -12.49 87.36
N ILE A 90 -8.00 -13.53 86.50
CA ILE A 90 -9.08 -14.53 86.18
C ILE A 90 -10.58 -14.15 85.85
N ASN A 91 -11.07 -14.73 84.73
CA ASN A 91 -12.45 -15.18 84.33
C ASN A 91 -13.45 -14.39 83.41
N VAL A 92 -13.60 -14.92 82.17
CA VAL A 92 -14.79 -15.23 81.32
C VAL A 92 -16.09 -14.36 81.31
N ILE A 93 -16.61 -13.98 80.11
CA ILE A 93 -17.98 -14.29 79.54
C ILE A 93 -18.44 -13.36 78.36
N ILE A 94 -18.79 -14.00 77.22
CA ILE A 94 -19.79 -13.67 76.15
C ILE A 94 -19.74 -12.38 75.28
N ASN A 95 -20.04 -12.60 73.99
CA ASN A 95 -20.52 -11.72 72.89
C ASN A 95 -20.63 -10.18 73.06
N THR A 96 -20.23 -9.49 71.99
CA THR A 96 -21.22 -8.74 71.19
C THR A 96 -20.87 -8.74 69.70
N ARG A 97 -21.88 -8.92 68.83
CA ARG A 97 -21.72 -9.24 67.40
C ARG A 97 -21.91 -8.00 66.50
N GLN A 98 -21.36 -6.84 66.91
CA GLN A 98 -21.81 -5.53 66.41
C GLN A 98 -20.72 -4.61 65.84
N GLN A 99 -19.42 -4.97 65.94
CA GLN A 99 -18.33 -4.15 65.36
C GLN A 99 -17.87 -4.57 63.96
N ARG A 100 -18.34 -5.70 63.40
CA ARG A 100 -17.80 -6.23 62.14
C ARG A 100 -18.40 -5.61 60.88
N ASP A 101 -19.58 -4.99 60.98
CA ASP A 101 -20.32 -4.44 59.82
C ASP A 101 -19.95 -2.98 59.49
N HIS A 102 -19.26 -2.27 60.39
CA HIS A 102 -18.81 -0.88 60.14
C HIS A 102 -17.53 -0.79 59.31
N MET A 103 -16.64 -1.80 59.35
CA MET A 103 -15.41 -1.81 58.53
C MET A 103 -15.71 -2.09 57.05
N THR A 104 -16.59 -3.04 56.76
CA THR A 104 -17.02 -3.35 55.38
C THR A 104 -17.79 -2.20 54.73
N ALA A 105 -18.50 -1.38 55.50
CA ALA A 105 -19.11 -0.14 55.02
C ALA A 105 -18.07 0.92 54.60
N LEU A 106 -16.96 1.03 55.34
CA LEU A 106 -15.86 1.96 55.04
C LEU A 106 -15.06 1.53 53.80
N ASP A 107 -14.68 0.25 53.69
CA ASP A 107 -13.97 -0.25 52.51
C ASP A 107 -14.82 -0.11 51.24
N THR A 108 -16.12 -0.43 51.30
CA THR A 108 -17.02 -0.26 50.15
C THR A 108 -17.36 1.20 49.85
N MET A 109 -17.28 2.11 50.81
CA MET A 109 -17.28 3.56 50.53
C MET A 109 -15.99 4.01 49.86
N PHE A 110 -14.83 3.51 50.29
CA PHE A 110 -13.54 3.89 49.71
C PHE A 110 -13.42 3.43 48.26
N ASP A 111 -13.78 2.17 47.97
CA ASP A 111 -13.87 1.65 46.60
C ASP A 111 -14.85 2.46 45.75
N ARG A 112 -16.05 2.79 46.27
CA ARG A 112 -17.02 3.61 45.55
C ARG A 112 -16.52 5.03 45.30
N CYS A 113 -15.78 5.63 46.23
CA CYS A 113 -15.15 6.94 46.05
C CYS A 113 -13.99 6.88 45.04
N CYS A 114 -13.17 5.83 45.05
CA CYS A 114 -12.15 5.59 44.04
C CYS A 114 -12.77 5.41 42.65
N TRP A 115 -13.85 4.63 42.53
CA TRP A 115 -14.61 4.52 41.28
C TRP A 115 -15.24 5.85 40.85
N LEU A 116 -15.82 6.63 41.78
CA LEU A 116 -16.34 7.97 41.49
C LEU A 116 -15.24 8.93 41.03
N VAL A 117 -14.05 8.90 41.64
CA VAL A 117 -12.91 9.73 41.24
C VAL A 117 -12.33 9.26 39.91
N VAL A 118 -12.25 7.95 39.63
CA VAL A 118 -11.86 7.42 38.32
C VAL A 118 -12.88 7.80 37.24
N CYS A 119 -14.18 7.71 37.53
CA CYS A 119 -15.24 8.18 36.63
C CYS A 119 -15.20 9.70 36.43
N LEU A 120 -14.96 10.50 37.47
CA LEU A 120 -14.85 11.96 37.38
C LEU A 120 -13.56 12.42 36.68
N LEU A 121 -12.46 11.67 36.80
CA LEU A 121 -11.24 11.90 36.04
C LEU A 121 -11.39 11.45 34.58
N ALA A 122 -12.15 10.39 34.30
CA ALA A 122 -12.54 10.01 32.94
C ALA A 122 -13.48 11.05 32.29
N LEU A 123 -14.48 11.53 33.02
CA LEU A 123 -15.34 12.66 32.62
C LEU A 123 -14.53 13.95 32.42
N GLY A 124 -13.55 14.22 33.28
CA GLY A 124 -12.59 15.31 33.11
C GLY A 124 -11.60 15.13 31.95
N TYR A 125 -11.44 13.90 31.44
CA TYR A 125 -10.64 13.60 30.24
C TYR A 125 -11.47 13.53 28.95
N HIS A 126 -12.80 13.54 29.05
CA HIS A 126 -13.66 13.98 27.94
C HIS A 126 -13.44 15.47 27.71
N ARG A 127 -12.43 15.78 26.89
CA ARG A 127 -12.56 16.93 25.99
C ARG A 127 -13.89 16.77 25.26
N ALA A 128 -14.71 17.82 25.26
CA ALA A 128 -15.67 18.02 24.19
C ALA A 128 -14.84 18.13 22.90
N VAL A 129 -14.70 17.02 22.19
CA VAL A 129 -14.19 17.00 20.83
C VAL A 129 -15.41 17.29 19.97
N ASP A 130 -15.64 18.57 19.69
CA ASP A 130 -16.73 18.99 18.83
C ASP A 130 -16.65 18.23 17.51
N GLY A 131 -17.72 17.52 17.17
CA GLY A 131 -17.79 16.72 15.96
C GLY A 131 -17.53 17.59 14.74
N ALA A 132 -16.50 17.29 13.95
CA ALA A 132 -16.21 18.00 12.71
C ALA A 132 -17.46 18.09 11.82
N GLN A 133 -17.65 19.23 11.16
CA GLN A 133 -18.81 19.47 10.31
C GLN A 133 -18.51 18.95 8.90
N ILE A 134 -19.23 17.93 8.44
CA ILE A 134 -18.96 17.21 7.20
C ILE A 134 -20.11 17.40 6.21
N LEU A 135 -19.83 17.95 5.02
CA LEU A 135 -20.79 17.97 3.92
C LEU A 135 -20.63 16.71 3.07
N ALA A 136 -21.73 16.01 2.82
CA ALA A 136 -21.81 14.88 1.90
C ALA A 136 -22.73 15.18 0.71
N LEU A 137 -22.33 14.77 -0.49
CA LEU A 137 -23.14 14.86 -1.71
C LEU A 137 -23.14 13.52 -2.45
N ILE A 138 -24.31 13.07 -2.91
CA ILE A 138 -24.42 11.93 -3.85
C ILE A 138 -24.69 12.46 -5.28
N PRO A 139 -23.69 12.45 -6.19
CA PRO A 139 -23.85 13.00 -7.54
C PRO A 139 -24.65 12.10 -8.50
N PHE A 140 -24.94 10.86 -8.12
CA PHE A 140 -25.68 9.89 -8.92
C PHE A 140 -26.79 9.22 -8.10
N PRO A 141 -28.08 9.42 -8.44
CA PRO A 141 -29.20 9.04 -7.58
C PRO A 141 -29.55 7.54 -7.67
N ALA A 142 -28.58 6.65 -7.45
CA ALA A 142 -28.78 5.20 -7.45
C ALA A 142 -28.68 4.61 -6.03
N LYS A 143 -29.62 3.71 -5.67
CA LYS A 143 -29.75 3.24 -4.28
C LYS A 143 -28.60 2.36 -3.81
N SER A 144 -27.98 1.58 -4.70
CA SER A 144 -26.76 0.81 -4.40
C SER A 144 -25.58 1.72 -4.04
N HIS A 145 -25.38 2.81 -4.78
CA HIS A 145 -24.35 3.81 -4.52
C HIS A 145 -24.61 4.49 -3.17
N TRP A 146 -25.86 4.91 -2.93
CA TRP A 146 -26.26 5.52 -1.67
C TRP A 146 -26.12 4.59 -0.46
N ASN A 147 -26.38 3.29 -0.59
CA ASN A 147 -26.21 2.36 0.54
C ASN A 147 -24.73 2.27 1.00
N VAL A 148 -23.76 2.41 0.10
CA VAL A 148 -22.33 2.48 0.46
C VAL A 148 -21.99 3.84 1.08
N MET A 149 -22.44 4.94 0.46
CA MET A 149 -22.28 6.31 0.99
C MET A 149 -22.84 6.42 2.41
N ASP A 150 -24.11 6.05 2.61
CA ASP A 150 -24.80 6.11 3.91
C ASP A 150 -24.08 5.26 4.97
N ALA A 151 -23.58 4.07 4.62
CA ALA A 151 -22.81 3.26 5.57
C ALA A 151 -21.49 3.93 6.02
N VAL A 152 -20.86 4.74 5.17
CA VAL A 152 -19.74 5.63 5.56
C VAL A 152 -20.24 6.77 6.45
N LEU A 153 -21.32 7.45 6.07
CA LEU A 153 -21.85 8.59 6.84
C LEU A 153 -22.36 8.19 8.23
N GLN A 154 -23.11 7.08 8.35
CA GLN A 154 -23.56 6.55 9.64
C GLN A 154 -22.39 6.11 10.53
N THR A 155 -21.26 5.70 9.95
CA THR A 155 -20.05 5.40 10.71
C THR A 155 -19.44 6.67 11.32
N LEU A 156 -19.48 7.80 10.61
CA LEU A 156 -18.99 9.08 11.09
C LEU A 156 -19.93 9.72 12.12
N VAL A 157 -21.25 9.67 11.89
CA VAL A 157 -22.27 10.09 12.86
C VAL A 157 -22.18 9.26 14.15
N GLY A 158 -21.99 7.94 14.02
CA GLY A 158 -21.75 7.03 15.15
C GLY A 158 -20.42 7.27 15.89
N HIS A 159 -19.54 8.13 15.35
CA HIS A 159 -18.33 8.61 16.02
C HIS A 159 -18.45 10.09 16.48
N GLY A 160 -19.66 10.65 16.47
CA GLY A 160 -19.97 12.00 16.98
C GLY A 160 -19.84 13.13 15.95
N HIS A 161 -19.43 12.87 14.71
CA HIS A 161 -19.36 13.90 13.67
C HIS A 161 -20.75 14.41 13.27
N ASN A 162 -20.84 15.70 12.95
CA ASN A 162 -22.04 16.27 12.33
C ASN A 162 -21.96 16.10 10.82
N VAL A 163 -22.97 15.48 10.22
CA VAL A 163 -23.01 15.22 8.78
C VAL A 163 -24.25 15.87 8.17
N THR A 164 -24.04 16.76 7.20
CA THR A 164 -25.10 17.31 6.35
C THR A 164 -25.03 16.61 4.99
N ALA A 165 -26.07 15.87 4.62
CA ALA A 165 -26.10 15.04 3.42
C ALA A 165 -27.12 15.54 2.39
N ILE A 166 -26.64 15.94 1.22
CA ILE A 166 -27.48 16.32 0.08
C ILE A 166 -27.82 15.04 -0.70
N THR A 167 -29.07 14.58 -0.59
CA THR A 167 -29.48 13.24 -1.04
C THR A 167 -30.97 13.17 -1.44
N PRO A 168 -31.36 12.39 -2.47
CA PRO A 168 -32.75 12.09 -2.80
C PRO A 168 -33.25 10.82 -2.08
N PHE A 169 -32.50 10.30 -1.10
CA PHE A 169 -32.75 9.02 -0.43
C PHE A 169 -32.93 9.18 1.09
N LEU A 170 -33.87 10.04 1.46
CA LEU A 170 -34.20 10.37 2.85
C LEU A 170 -34.43 9.14 3.73
N LYS A 171 -34.07 9.28 5.00
CA LYS A 171 -34.43 8.34 6.07
C LYS A 171 -35.87 8.57 6.53
N LYS A 172 -36.48 7.53 7.09
CA LYS A 172 -37.84 7.62 7.69
C LYS A 172 -37.83 8.23 9.08
N GLU A 173 -36.78 7.91 9.85
CA GLU A 173 -36.59 8.38 11.22
C GLU A 173 -35.40 9.35 11.27
N PRO A 174 -35.48 10.45 12.05
CA PRO A 174 -34.36 11.36 12.23
C PRO A 174 -33.21 10.67 12.99
N VAL A 175 -31.97 10.97 12.60
CA VAL A 175 -30.75 10.46 13.24
C VAL A 175 -29.97 11.66 13.78
N GLY A 176 -29.60 11.64 15.07
CA GLY A 176 -29.16 12.82 15.85
C GLY A 176 -28.27 13.82 15.11
N ASN A 177 -26.98 13.53 14.92
CA ASN A 177 -26.02 14.44 14.29
C ASN A 177 -26.05 14.37 12.74
N TYR A 178 -27.21 14.08 12.14
CA TYR A 178 -27.36 13.83 10.70
C TYR A 178 -28.50 14.67 10.10
N THR A 179 -28.14 15.65 9.26
CA THR A 179 -29.07 16.55 8.58
C THR A 179 -29.21 16.14 7.11
N GLU A 180 -30.44 15.90 6.65
CA GLU A 180 -30.71 15.59 5.24
C GLU A 180 -31.22 16.83 4.49
N VAL A 181 -30.69 17.03 3.27
CA VAL A 181 -31.10 18.09 2.35
C VAL A 181 -31.73 17.41 1.14
N ASP A 182 -33.07 17.41 1.08
CA ASP A 182 -33.78 16.75 -0.01
C ASP A 182 -33.53 17.44 -1.36
N ILE A 183 -33.32 16.61 -2.36
CA ILE A 183 -33.09 16.93 -3.77
C ILE A 183 -33.86 15.96 -4.69
N SER A 184 -34.79 15.17 -4.15
CA SER A 184 -35.63 14.20 -4.89
C SER A 184 -36.47 14.86 -6.00
N HIS A 185 -36.92 16.10 -5.79
CA HIS A 185 -37.61 16.93 -6.78
C HIS A 185 -36.71 17.35 -7.94
N LEU A 186 -35.42 17.61 -7.68
CA LEU A 186 -34.43 17.87 -8.72
C LEU A 186 -34.04 16.57 -9.44
N MET A 187 -33.90 15.48 -8.69
CA MET A 187 -33.26 14.23 -9.12
C MET A 187 -34.00 13.01 -8.55
N PRO A 188 -35.02 12.50 -9.27
CA PRO A 188 -35.74 11.30 -8.89
C PRO A 188 -34.80 10.10 -8.71
N SER A 189 -35.13 9.23 -7.75
CA SER A 189 -34.35 8.02 -7.48
C SER A 189 -34.32 7.07 -8.69
N GLY A 190 -33.12 6.71 -9.16
CA GLY A 190 -32.87 5.70 -10.19
C GLY A 190 -33.04 4.26 -9.68
N MET A 191 -34.14 3.98 -8.98
CA MET A 191 -34.58 2.62 -8.63
C MET A 191 -35.61 2.14 -9.66
N SER A 192 -35.60 0.85 -9.99
CA SER A 192 -36.57 0.22 -10.90
C SER A 192 -36.78 1.02 -12.20
N VAL A 193 -35.69 1.25 -12.93
CA VAL A 193 -35.65 1.79 -14.29
C VAL A 193 -35.94 0.66 -15.30
N PRO A 194 -36.69 0.92 -16.40
CA PRO A 194 -36.90 -0.06 -17.47
C PRO A 194 -35.60 -0.63 -18.07
N TRP A 195 -35.64 -1.91 -18.46
CA TRP A 195 -34.50 -2.70 -18.95
C TRP A 195 -33.83 -2.07 -20.18
N ASP A 196 -34.62 -1.68 -21.18
CA ASP A 196 -34.20 -0.98 -22.40
C ASP A 196 -33.39 0.30 -22.07
N LYS A 197 -33.98 1.17 -21.24
CA LYS A 197 -33.38 2.45 -20.82
C LYS A 197 -32.13 2.32 -19.96
N VAL A 198 -31.82 1.11 -19.50
CA VAL A 198 -30.55 0.80 -18.85
C VAL A 198 -29.60 0.15 -19.85
N VAL A 199 -29.93 -1.04 -20.37
CA VAL A 199 -29.00 -1.87 -21.14
C VAL A 199 -28.63 -1.25 -22.50
N ASP A 200 -29.56 -0.56 -23.17
CA ASP A 200 -29.29 0.04 -24.48
C ASP A 200 -28.59 1.40 -24.33
N GLU A 201 -29.08 2.25 -23.42
CA GLU A 201 -28.41 3.53 -23.08
C GLU A 201 -26.99 3.29 -22.51
N SER A 202 -26.77 2.20 -21.75
CA SER A 202 -25.47 1.78 -21.22
C SER A 202 -24.87 0.57 -21.96
N SER A 203 -24.95 0.60 -23.29
CA SER A 203 -24.12 -0.26 -24.14
C SER A 203 -22.62 0.07 -23.97
N LYS A 204 -21.72 -0.89 -24.23
CA LYS A 204 -20.27 -0.75 -23.98
C LYS A 204 -19.64 0.49 -24.62
N ALA A 205 -20.12 0.93 -25.78
CA ALA A 205 -19.64 2.13 -26.46
C ALA A 205 -20.11 3.45 -25.80
N ASN A 206 -21.19 3.42 -25.02
CA ASN A 206 -21.86 4.61 -24.47
C ASN A 206 -21.81 4.72 -22.93
N ASN A 207 -21.29 3.72 -22.21
CA ASN A 207 -21.21 3.69 -20.73
C ASN A 207 -20.70 4.98 -20.07
N LEU A 208 -19.46 5.37 -20.35
CA LEU A 208 -18.84 6.56 -19.73
C LEU A 208 -19.50 7.88 -20.21
N PRO A 209 -19.86 8.04 -21.51
CA PRO A 209 -20.74 9.12 -21.95
C PRO A 209 -22.05 9.23 -21.15
N PHE A 210 -22.80 8.14 -20.99
CA PHE A 210 -24.06 8.06 -20.23
C PHE A 210 -23.88 8.46 -18.76
N LEU A 211 -22.98 7.80 -18.03
CA LEU A 211 -22.72 8.09 -16.61
C LEU A 211 -22.28 9.54 -16.41
N SER A 212 -21.39 10.04 -17.29
CA SER A 212 -20.97 11.44 -17.25
C SER A 212 -22.13 12.39 -17.54
N GLY A 213 -23.01 12.06 -18.49
CA GLY A 213 -24.18 12.86 -18.87
C GLY A 213 -25.14 13.04 -17.70
N ARG A 214 -25.46 11.96 -17.00
CA ARG A 214 -26.30 11.96 -15.79
C ARG A 214 -25.64 12.80 -14.67
N HIS A 215 -24.36 12.58 -14.35
CA HIS A 215 -23.64 13.37 -13.33
C HIS A 215 -23.55 14.87 -13.72
N LYS A 216 -23.24 15.21 -14.98
CA LYS A 216 -23.23 16.61 -15.45
C LYS A 216 -24.61 17.29 -15.34
N LEU A 217 -25.70 16.53 -15.51
CA LEU A 217 -27.07 17.03 -15.30
C LEU A 217 -27.36 17.25 -13.80
N THR A 218 -26.92 16.35 -12.92
CA THR A 218 -26.94 16.52 -11.45
C THR A 218 -26.31 17.85 -11.05
N CYS A 219 -25.06 18.08 -11.45
CA CYS A 219 -24.33 19.29 -11.12
C CYS A 219 -25.06 20.56 -11.56
N ARG A 220 -25.61 20.62 -12.79
CA ARG A 220 -26.34 21.80 -13.27
C ARG A 220 -27.57 22.08 -12.43
N LYS A 221 -28.44 21.08 -12.24
CA LYS A 221 -29.67 21.23 -11.44
C LYS A 221 -29.38 21.66 -10.00
N LEU A 222 -28.32 21.12 -9.40
CA LEU A 222 -27.90 21.47 -8.04
C LEU A 222 -27.36 22.91 -7.97
N PHE A 223 -26.48 23.31 -8.90
CA PHE A 223 -25.87 24.65 -8.93
C PHE A 223 -26.82 25.73 -9.50
N GLU A 224 -28.02 25.36 -9.93
CA GLU A 224 -29.10 26.28 -10.32
C GLU A 224 -30.14 26.48 -9.20
N HIS A 225 -30.03 25.74 -8.08
CA HIS A 225 -31.02 25.73 -7.01
C HIS A 225 -30.51 26.42 -5.73
N GLU A 226 -31.14 27.51 -5.29
CA GLU A 226 -30.69 28.34 -4.17
C GLU A 226 -30.43 27.59 -2.85
N GLN A 227 -31.17 26.50 -2.60
CA GLN A 227 -31.01 25.67 -1.40
C GLN A 227 -29.59 25.11 -1.28
N PHE A 228 -28.91 24.83 -2.40
CA PHE A 228 -27.52 24.39 -2.41
C PHE A 228 -26.59 25.46 -1.84
N TYR A 229 -26.68 26.70 -2.33
CA TYR A 229 -25.90 27.83 -1.82
C TYR A 229 -26.22 28.13 -0.36
N ARG A 230 -27.51 28.16 0.01
CA ARG A 230 -27.94 28.31 1.41
C ARG A 230 -27.27 27.27 2.33
N VAL A 231 -27.18 26.00 1.93
CA VAL A 231 -26.50 24.96 2.73
C VAL A 231 -25.00 25.23 2.87
N ILE A 232 -24.29 25.53 1.76
CA ILE A 232 -22.82 25.66 1.77
C ILE A 232 -22.30 27.03 2.23
N GLU A 233 -23.17 28.04 2.37
CA GLU A 233 -22.79 29.39 2.81
C GLU A 233 -23.27 29.73 4.23
N SER A 234 -24.33 29.08 4.74
CA SER A 234 -24.76 29.23 6.15
C SER A 234 -23.99 28.34 7.13
N ASN A 235 -23.38 27.25 6.66
CA ASN A 235 -22.65 26.29 7.49
C ASN A 235 -21.15 26.32 7.17
N LYS A 236 -20.31 26.28 8.21
CA LYS A 236 -18.87 26.13 8.07
C LYS A 236 -18.49 24.66 8.17
N PHE A 237 -18.15 24.04 7.04
CA PHE A 237 -17.69 22.67 6.97
C PHE A 237 -16.16 22.55 7.13
N ASP A 238 -15.70 21.43 7.70
CA ASP A 238 -14.29 21.04 7.81
C ASP A 238 -13.86 20.08 6.68
N LEU A 239 -14.83 19.41 6.06
CA LEU A 239 -14.61 18.33 5.10
C LEU A 239 -15.76 18.22 4.08
N PHE A 240 -15.42 17.87 2.85
CA PHE A 240 -16.38 17.46 1.82
C PHE A 240 -16.20 15.98 1.42
N ILE A 241 -17.30 15.24 1.33
CA ILE A 241 -17.37 13.84 0.87
C ILE A 241 -18.32 13.74 -0.35
N THR A 242 -17.88 13.05 -1.41
CA THR A 242 -18.66 12.85 -2.65
C THR A 242 -18.31 11.53 -3.34
N GLU A 243 -19.04 11.13 -4.37
CA GLU A 243 -18.79 9.90 -5.13
C GLU A 243 -17.93 10.10 -6.39
N LEU A 244 -16.84 9.34 -6.50
CA LEU A 244 -15.92 9.26 -7.63
C LEU A 244 -16.50 8.41 -8.77
N LEU A 245 -17.49 8.94 -9.51
CA LEU A 245 -18.17 8.19 -10.56
C LEU A 245 -17.65 8.48 -11.99
N ALA A 246 -18.15 9.53 -12.64
CA ALA A 246 -17.98 9.75 -14.09
C ALA A 246 -17.96 11.23 -14.51
N SER A 247 -17.84 12.15 -13.55
CA SER A 247 -17.58 13.56 -13.82
C SER A 247 -16.87 14.20 -12.63
N SER A 248 -16.48 15.46 -12.81
CA SER A 248 -15.58 16.19 -11.92
C SER A 248 -16.15 17.57 -11.58
N CYS A 249 -17.47 17.74 -11.66
CA CYS A 249 -18.16 19.02 -11.49
C CYS A 249 -18.59 19.28 -10.03
N ASP A 250 -18.79 18.22 -9.25
CA ASP A 250 -18.89 18.22 -7.79
C ASP A 250 -17.58 18.66 -7.10
N ALA A 251 -16.42 18.45 -7.74
CA ALA A 251 -15.12 18.88 -7.24
C ALA A 251 -15.03 20.40 -6.96
N TYR A 252 -15.88 21.21 -7.60
CA TYR A 252 -15.96 22.66 -7.37
C TYR A 252 -16.61 23.03 -6.03
N VAL A 253 -17.41 22.15 -5.42
CA VAL A 253 -18.04 22.40 -4.10
C VAL A 253 -16.96 22.58 -3.03
N SER A 254 -16.02 21.64 -2.93
CA SER A 254 -14.83 21.77 -2.06
C SER A 254 -13.92 22.97 -2.39
N TYR A 255 -13.92 23.44 -3.65
CA TYR A 255 -13.17 24.64 -4.04
C TYR A 255 -13.87 25.93 -3.58
N ARG A 256 -15.20 25.99 -3.65
CA ARG A 256 -16.01 27.12 -3.16
C ARG A 256 -15.96 27.30 -1.64
N MET A 257 -15.79 26.20 -0.89
CA MET A 257 -15.72 26.17 0.57
C MET A 257 -14.29 26.15 1.15
N ASP A 258 -13.26 26.00 0.29
CA ASP A 258 -11.85 25.80 0.67
C ASP A 258 -11.60 24.67 1.71
N VAL A 259 -12.27 23.53 1.53
CA VAL A 259 -12.14 22.35 2.42
C VAL A 259 -11.39 21.20 1.73
N PRO A 260 -10.70 20.33 2.49
CA PRO A 260 -10.26 19.04 1.97
C PRO A 260 -11.44 18.21 1.45
N ARG A 261 -11.20 17.40 0.42
CA ARG A 261 -12.17 16.46 -0.14
C ARG A 261 -11.70 15.02 0.01
N ILE A 262 -12.56 14.16 0.53
CA ILE A 262 -12.50 12.70 0.37
C ILE A 262 -13.49 12.31 -0.73
N VAL A 263 -13.19 11.27 -1.50
CA VAL A 263 -14.13 10.68 -2.44
C VAL A 263 -14.33 9.20 -2.14
N ILE A 264 -15.54 8.69 -2.37
CA ILE A 264 -15.89 7.27 -2.26
C ILE A 264 -16.09 6.72 -3.68
N THR A 265 -15.66 5.50 -3.98
CA THR A 265 -16.24 4.70 -5.06
C THR A 265 -17.07 3.58 -4.45
N SER A 266 -18.32 3.45 -4.89
CA SER A 266 -19.26 2.42 -4.43
C SER A 266 -18.94 1.01 -4.95
N SER A 267 -17.95 0.89 -5.83
CA SER A 267 -17.31 -0.37 -6.22
C SER A 267 -15.79 -0.24 -6.26
N HIS A 268 -15.14 -0.74 -7.31
CA HIS A 268 -13.69 -0.67 -7.49
C HIS A 268 -13.26 0.73 -7.96
N VAL A 269 -11.95 0.96 -8.05
CA VAL A 269 -11.43 2.19 -8.68
C VAL A 269 -11.72 2.15 -10.19
N HIS A 270 -12.48 3.12 -10.69
CA HIS A 270 -12.78 3.24 -12.12
C HIS A 270 -11.52 3.41 -12.99
N THR A 271 -11.45 2.68 -14.10
CA THR A 271 -10.32 2.65 -15.07
C THR A 271 -9.73 4.04 -15.36
N TRP A 272 -10.61 5.03 -15.56
CA TRP A 272 -10.27 6.39 -16.01
C TRP A 272 -9.68 7.31 -14.92
N TYR A 273 -9.82 6.99 -13.63
CA TYR A 273 -9.38 7.89 -12.55
C TYR A 273 -8.01 7.58 -11.96
N HIS A 274 -7.40 6.41 -12.25
CA HIS A 274 -6.08 6.05 -11.69
C HIS A 274 -5.04 7.15 -11.95
N HIS A 275 -4.88 7.58 -13.20
CA HIS A 275 -3.91 8.63 -13.56
C HIS A 275 -4.23 10.00 -12.96
N THR A 276 -5.51 10.40 -12.94
CA THR A 276 -5.97 11.68 -12.37
C THR A 276 -5.70 11.78 -10.87
N LEU A 277 -5.64 10.65 -10.17
CA LEU A 277 -5.37 10.54 -8.74
C LEU A 277 -3.93 10.06 -8.43
N GLY A 278 -3.10 9.85 -9.45
CA GLY A 278 -1.67 9.53 -9.34
C GLY A 278 -1.32 8.04 -9.19
N SER A 279 -2.33 7.17 -9.19
CA SER A 279 -2.16 5.71 -9.22
C SER A 279 -1.67 5.24 -10.59
N HIS A 280 -0.93 4.14 -10.61
CA HIS A 280 -0.68 3.39 -11.84
C HIS A 280 -1.84 2.41 -12.08
N MET A 281 -2.15 2.13 -13.35
CA MET A 281 -2.91 0.95 -13.79
C MET A 281 -2.23 0.44 -15.05
N ASN A 282 -1.95 -0.87 -15.14
CA ASN A 282 -1.37 -1.46 -16.35
C ASN A 282 -2.43 -2.34 -17.05
N PRO A 283 -2.95 -1.94 -18.22
CA PRO A 283 -3.92 -2.74 -18.96
C PRO A 283 -3.34 -4.07 -19.50
N SER A 284 -2.06 -4.37 -19.30
CA SER A 284 -1.48 -5.69 -19.62
C SER A 284 -2.00 -6.82 -18.73
N HIS A 285 -2.38 -6.51 -17.48
CA HIS A 285 -2.68 -7.51 -16.44
C HIS A 285 -3.74 -7.07 -15.43
N VAL A 286 -3.99 -5.76 -15.28
CA VAL A 286 -5.14 -5.25 -14.52
C VAL A 286 -6.32 -5.13 -15.48
N ALA A 287 -7.34 -5.95 -15.27
CA ALA A 287 -8.57 -5.88 -16.06
C ALA A 287 -9.28 -4.52 -15.87
N THR A 288 -9.93 -4.00 -16.91
CA THR A 288 -10.72 -2.77 -16.85
C THR A 288 -12.07 -3.00 -16.18
N PHE A 289 -12.69 -1.91 -15.75
CA PHE A 289 -13.99 -1.88 -15.08
C PHE A 289 -15.10 -2.68 -15.79
N HIS A 290 -15.08 -2.77 -17.13
CA HIS A 290 -16.08 -3.47 -17.94
C HIS A 290 -15.68 -4.90 -18.35
N ALA A 291 -14.51 -5.39 -17.93
CA ALA A 291 -13.90 -6.59 -18.48
C ALA A 291 -14.63 -7.88 -18.05
N PRO A 292 -15.02 -8.77 -18.99
CA PRO A 292 -15.61 -10.08 -18.67
C PRO A 292 -14.55 -11.13 -18.27
N PHE A 293 -13.44 -10.69 -17.68
CA PHE A 293 -12.32 -11.52 -17.23
C PHE A 293 -11.62 -10.84 -16.04
N ALA A 294 -11.12 -11.63 -15.09
CA ALA A 294 -10.36 -11.14 -13.94
C ALA A 294 -8.93 -10.71 -14.36
N VAL A 295 -8.31 -11.51 -15.24
CA VAL A 295 -6.98 -11.25 -15.83
C VAL A 295 -7.09 -11.28 -17.35
N PRO A 296 -6.50 -10.31 -18.08
CA PRO A 296 -6.37 -10.38 -19.53
C PRO A 296 -5.25 -11.34 -19.94
N GLU A 297 -5.48 -12.65 -19.77
CA GLU A 297 -4.46 -13.69 -20.01
C GLU A 297 -4.12 -13.83 -21.51
N SER A 298 -5.13 -13.82 -22.38
CA SER A 298 -4.94 -13.96 -23.83
C SER A 298 -4.58 -12.63 -24.52
N PHE A 299 -3.90 -12.70 -25.67
CA PHE A 299 -3.63 -11.53 -26.53
C PHE A 299 -4.92 -10.75 -26.88
N ALA A 300 -6.02 -11.45 -27.18
CA ALA A 300 -7.32 -10.85 -27.46
C ALA A 300 -7.89 -10.11 -26.24
N HIS A 301 -7.78 -10.70 -25.04
CA HIS A 301 -8.18 -10.01 -23.80
C HIS A 301 -7.30 -8.78 -23.56
N ARG A 302 -5.97 -8.89 -23.67
CA ARG A 302 -5.06 -7.74 -23.51
C ARG A 302 -5.37 -6.61 -24.50
N MET A 303 -5.71 -6.94 -25.75
CA MET A 303 -6.08 -5.97 -26.78
C MET A 303 -7.40 -5.26 -26.47
N ALA A 304 -8.45 -6.00 -26.10
CA ALA A 304 -9.73 -5.42 -25.69
C ALA A 304 -9.58 -4.54 -24.43
N ASN A 305 -8.76 -4.98 -23.47
CA ASN A 305 -8.46 -4.29 -22.22
C ASN A 305 -7.66 -2.99 -22.48
N ALA A 306 -6.69 -3.02 -23.39
CA ALA A 306 -5.96 -1.83 -23.84
C ALA A 306 -6.87 -0.83 -24.57
N TYR A 307 -7.81 -1.32 -25.40
CA TYR A 307 -8.79 -0.48 -26.09
C TYR A 307 -9.73 0.25 -25.12
N ASP A 308 -10.39 -0.46 -24.19
CA ASP A 308 -11.30 0.16 -23.20
C ASP A 308 -10.55 1.15 -22.30
N TYR A 309 -9.33 0.79 -21.88
CA TYR A 309 -8.45 1.68 -21.12
C TYR A 309 -8.13 2.99 -21.87
N LEU A 310 -7.73 2.93 -23.14
CA LEU A 310 -7.41 4.12 -23.94
C LEU A 310 -8.66 4.95 -24.25
N PHE A 311 -9.76 4.28 -24.59
CA PHE A 311 -11.06 4.91 -24.87
C PHE A 311 -11.58 5.67 -23.64
N ALA A 312 -11.59 5.03 -22.47
CA ALA A 312 -12.07 5.64 -21.23
C ALA A 312 -11.26 6.90 -20.83
N HIS A 313 -9.93 6.87 -20.99
CA HIS A 313 -9.09 8.04 -20.73
C HIS A 313 -9.30 9.18 -21.76
N ALA A 314 -9.53 8.85 -23.04
CA ALA A 314 -9.86 9.84 -24.05
C ALA A 314 -11.23 10.50 -23.79
N VAL A 315 -12.24 9.72 -23.41
CA VAL A 315 -13.57 10.20 -23.07
C VAL A 315 -13.55 11.03 -21.78
N LEU A 316 -12.88 10.60 -20.70
CA LEU A 316 -12.78 11.40 -19.47
C LEU A 316 -12.19 12.78 -19.75
N LYS A 317 -11.14 12.87 -20.58
CA LYS A 317 -10.51 14.15 -20.97
C LYS A 317 -11.47 15.10 -21.72
N TRP A 318 -12.49 14.57 -22.40
CA TRP A 318 -13.58 15.35 -22.98
C TRP A 318 -14.64 15.72 -21.93
N VAL A 319 -14.98 14.81 -21.02
CA VAL A 319 -15.88 15.07 -19.88
C VAL A 319 -15.35 16.18 -18.98
N ASP A 320 -14.06 16.17 -18.61
CA ASP A 320 -13.44 17.17 -17.74
C ASP A 320 -13.45 18.58 -18.35
N ARG A 321 -13.45 18.70 -19.69
CA ARG A 321 -13.68 19.98 -20.37
C ARG A 321 -15.09 20.51 -20.13
N GLN A 322 -16.10 19.64 -20.19
CA GLN A 322 -17.49 20.01 -19.91
C GLN A 322 -17.73 20.27 -18.42
N ALA A 323 -17.10 19.50 -17.52
CA ALA A 323 -17.10 19.79 -16.09
C ALA A 323 -16.42 21.13 -15.77
N THR A 324 -15.38 21.50 -16.52
CA THR A 324 -14.73 22.82 -16.42
C THR A 324 -15.63 23.96 -16.93
N ALA A 325 -16.37 23.76 -18.01
CA ALA A 325 -17.35 24.74 -18.47
C ALA A 325 -18.50 24.94 -17.48
N ILE A 326 -18.99 23.86 -16.84
CA ILE A 326 -19.95 23.91 -15.73
C ILE A 326 -19.33 24.68 -14.56
N GLY A 327 -18.15 24.28 -14.09
CA GLY A 327 -17.47 24.93 -12.96
C GLY A 327 -17.29 26.44 -13.15
N ARG A 328 -16.85 26.87 -14.33
CA ARG A 328 -16.69 28.30 -14.64
C ARG A 328 -17.99 29.08 -14.82
N LYS A 329 -19.13 28.42 -15.13
CA LYS A 329 -20.46 29.06 -15.18
C LYS A 329 -20.93 29.44 -13.77
N TYR A 330 -20.80 28.53 -12.79
CA TYR A 330 -21.41 28.70 -11.46
C TYR A 330 -20.43 29.15 -10.36
N PHE A 331 -19.12 28.95 -10.54
CA PHE A 331 -18.07 29.29 -9.56
C PHE A 331 -17.04 30.30 -10.10
N GLY A 332 -17.42 31.04 -11.15
CA GLY A 332 -16.64 32.14 -11.72
C GLY A 332 -15.68 31.74 -12.86
N SER A 333 -15.47 32.66 -13.80
CA SER A 333 -14.67 32.45 -15.02
C SER A 333 -13.23 32.00 -14.76
N ASN A 334 -12.65 32.42 -13.64
CA ASN A 334 -11.28 32.10 -13.21
C ASN A 334 -11.14 30.73 -12.52
N ALA A 335 -12.23 29.96 -12.35
CA ALA A 335 -12.19 28.69 -11.64
C ALA A 335 -11.23 27.68 -12.32
N PRO A 336 -10.40 26.95 -11.54
CA PRO A 336 -9.43 26.00 -12.07
C PRO A 336 -10.08 24.88 -12.89
N ASN A 337 -9.34 24.26 -13.81
CA ASN A 337 -9.85 23.10 -14.56
C ASN A 337 -10.24 21.94 -13.64
N ALA A 338 -11.27 21.20 -14.03
CA ALA A 338 -11.83 20.11 -13.23
C ALA A 338 -10.80 19.00 -12.94
N ASP A 339 -9.96 18.65 -13.93
CA ASP A 339 -8.88 17.67 -13.76
C ASP A 339 -7.86 18.11 -12.68
N ARG A 340 -7.54 19.42 -12.62
CA ARG A 340 -6.66 20.00 -11.60
C ARG A 340 -7.31 19.99 -10.21
N LEU A 341 -8.63 20.18 -10.13
CA LEU A 341 -9.37 20.02 -8.86
C LEU A 341 -9.41 18.55 -8.43
N MET A 342 -9.54 17.59 -9.33
CA MET A 342 -9.53 16.15 -9.01
C MET A 342 -8.17 15.67 -8.49
N ARG A 343 -7.05 16.15 -9.05
CA ARG A 343 -5.70 15.96 -8.46
C ARG A 343 -5.59 16.48 -7.01
N ASN A 344 -6.50 17.37 -6.58
CA ASN A 344 -6.52 17.87 -5.21
C ASN A 344 -7.31 17.00 -4.20
N THR A 345 -8.06 15.98 -4.62
CA THR A 345 -8.66 14.95 -3.72
C THR A 345 -7.63 14.45 -2.71
N SER A 346 -7.96 14.39 -1.42
CA SER A 346 -7.03 13.95 -0.37
C SER A 346 -6.98 12.43 -0.21
N LEU A 347 -8.14 11.78 -0.22
CA LEU A 347 -8.28 10.33 -0.03
C LEU A 347 -9.35 9.75 -0.96
N VAL A 348 -9.21 8.48 -1.28
CA VAL A 348 -10.20 7.65 -1.99
C VAL A 348 -10.57 6.49 -1.07
N PHE A 349 -11.81 6.46 -0.58
CA PHE A 349 -12.40 5.25 -0.04
C PHE A 349 -12.88 4.37 -1.19
N VAL A 350 -12.52 3.09 -1.18
CA VAL A 350 -12.83 2.13 -2.25
C VAL A 350 -13.68 1.01 -1.67
N ASN A 351 -14.89 0.77 -2.20
CA ASN A 351 -15.65 -0.45 -1.88
C ASN A 351 -15.09 -1.65 -2.68
N GLY A 352 -13.79 -1.89 -2.49
CA GLY A 352 -12.98 -2.96 -3.03
C GLY A 352 -12.40 -3.79 -1.88
N HIS A 353 -11.98 -5.02 -2.15
CA HIS A 353 -11.19 -5.80 -1.19
C HIS A 353 -10.22 -6.74 -1.88
N ARG A 354 -8.92 -6.55 -1.60
CA ARG A 354 -7.74 -7.34 -2.03
C ARG A 354 -7.79 -8.88 -1.92
N SER A 355 -8.87 -9.47 -1.45
CA SER A 355 -9.09 -10.94 -1.48
C SER A 355 -10.08 -11.38 -2.57
N VAL A 356 -10.90 -10.45 -3.06
CA VAL A 356 -11.96 -10.64 -4.05
C VAL A 356 -11.47 -10.06 -5.37
N ASP A 357 -11.21 -8.76 -5.38
CA ASP A 357 -10.41 -8.06 -6.37
C ASP A 357 -9.01 -8.69 -6.44
N LEU A 358 -8.45 -8.84 -7.64
CA LEU A 358 -7.06 -9.26 -7.79
C LEU A 358 -6.08 -8.18 -7.34
N ALA A 359 -5.01 -8.61 -6.65
CA ALA A 359 -3.96 -7.73 -6.15
C ALA A 359 -3.39 -6.81 -7.24
N ARG A 360 -3.56 -5.50 -7.04
CA ARG A 360 -3.06 -4.44 -7.92
C ARG A 360 -2.32 -3.37 -7.11
N PRO A 361 -1.26 -2.75 -7.64
CA PRO A 361 -0.53 -1.72 -6.91
C PRO A 361 -1.36 -0.44 -6.70
N LEU A 362 -1.49 0.02 -5.45
CA LEU A 362 -2.23 1.23 -5.08
C LEU A 362 -1.38 2.21 -4.25
N LEU A 363 -1.73 3.49 -4.27
CA LEU A 363 -1.10 4.52 -3.44
C LEU A 363 -1.67 4.51 -2.01
N PRO A 364 -0.92 5.00 -0.99
CA PRO A 364 -1.40 5.14 0.40
C PRO A 364 -2.64 6.02 0.59
N ASN A 365 -3.09 6.77 -0.42
CA ASN A 365 -4.33 7.55 -0.38
C ASN A 365 -5.56 6.80 -0.91
N PHE A 366 -5.45 5.51 -1.21
CA PHE A 366 -6.56 4.61 -1.54
C PHE A 366 -6.77 3.63 -0.39
N VAL A 367 -7.99 3.56 0.14
CA VAL A 367 -8.32 2.81 1.35
C VAL A 367 -9.48 1.86 1.05
N ASP A 368 -9.20 0.55 1.11
CA ASP A 368 -10.19 -0.51 0.91
C ASP A 368 -11.18 -0.56 2.09
N ILE A 369 -12.43 -0.17 1.85
CA ILE A 369 -13.56 -0.25 2.77
C ILE A 369 -14.59 -1.31 2.34
N GLY A 370 -14.17 -2.27 1.49
CA GLY A 370 -15.03 -3.30 0.90
C GLY A 370 -15.90 -4.02 1.94
N GLY A 371 -17.22 -3.89 1.80
CA GLY A 371 -18.21 -4.45 2.73
C GLY A 371 -18.67 -3.52 3.85
N VAL A 372 -18.40 -2.20 3.78
CA VAL A 372 -18.89 -1.21 4.76
C VAL A 372 -20.41 -1.28 4.99
N HIS A 373 -21.18 -1.63 3.95
CA HIS A 373 -22.64 -1.74 3.98
C HIS A 373 -23.17 -3.02 4.63
N LEU A 374 -22.28 -3.95 5.01
CA LEU A 374 -22.68 -5.21 5.65
C LEU A 374 -23.19 -4.95 7.06
N VAL A 375 -24.45 -5.32 7.28
CA VAL A 375 -25.12 -5.30 8.58
C VAL A 375 -25.27 -6.72 9.12
N GLN A 376 -25.49 -6.82 10.43
CA GLN A 376 -25.92 -8.07 11.05
C GLN A 376 -27.29 -8.46 10.52
N PRO A 377 -27.50 -9.74 10.14
CA PRO A 377 -28.79 -10.25 9.73
C PRO A 377 -29.89 -10.03 10.78
N LYS A 378 -31.11 -9.81 10.31
CA LYS A 378 -32.32 -9.77 11.13
C LYS A 378 -33.15 -11.05 10.96
N PRO A 379 -34.03 -11.39 11.93
CA PRO A 379 -35.05 -12.40 11.70
C PRO A 379 -35.86 -12.10 10.43
N LEU A 380 -36.15 -13.16 9.67
CA LEU A 380 -36.99 -13.07 8.49
C LEU A 380 -38.46 -12.92 8.88
N ALA A 381 -39.31 -12.53 7.94
CA ALA A 381 -40.75 -12.67 8.11
C ALA A 381 -41.14 -14.16 8.05
N ASP A 382 -42.05 -14.59 8.92
CA ASP A 382 -42.48 -15.98 9.09
C ASP A 382 -42.80 -16.69 7.76
N ASP A 383 -43.42 -15.96 6.82
CA ASP A 383 -43.82 -16.48 5.52
C ASP A 383 -42.64 -16.68 4.55
N ILE A 384 -41.56 -15.91 4.68
CA ILE A 384 -40.28 -16.15 3.99
C ILE A 384 -39.53 -17.29 4.70
N GLU A 385 -39.47 -17.28 6.03
CA GLU A 385 -38.71 -18.28 6.79
C GLU A 385 -39.31 -19.68 6.63
N GLN A 386 -40.62 -19.84 6.76
CA GLN A 386 -41.32 -21.09 6.46
C GLN A 386 -41.07 -21.50 5.00
N PHE A 387 -41.18 -20.57 4.04
CA PHE A 387 -40.96 -20.89 2.64
C PHE A 387 -39.54 -21.45 2.39
N ILE A 388 -38.53 -21.00 3.15
CA ILE A 388 -37.15 -21.49 3.08
C ILE A 388 -36.93 -22.79 3.85
N ASN A 389 -37.55 -22.96 5.03
CA ASN A 389 -37.39 -24.13 5.87
C ASN A 389 -38.10 -25.37 5.30
N ASP A 390 -39.27 -25.20 4.68
CA ASP A 390 -40.03 -26.26 3.98
C ASP A 390 -39.41 -26.68 2.62
N SER A 391 -38.14 -26.34 2.35
CA SER A 391 -37.45 -26.67 1.10
C SER A 391 -36.44 -27.81 1.28
N PRO A 392 -36.81 -29.08 0.99
CA PRO A 392 -35.92 -30.23 1.24
C PRO A 392 -34.63 -30.20 0.42
N ASN A 393 -34.67 -29.57 -0.76
CA ASN A 393 -33.52 -29.46 -1.66
C ASN A 393 -32.67 -28.19 -1.43
N GLY A 394 -33.03 -27.35 -0.45
CA GLY A 394 -32.46 -26.02 -0.24
C GLY A 394 -33.04 -24.96 -1.19
N VAL A 395 -32.59 -23.71 -1.03
CA VAL A 395 -33.17 -22.53 -1.68
C VAL A 395 -32.20 -21.84 -2.62
N ILE A 396 -32.75 -21.26 -3.68
CA ILE A 396 -32.08 -20.32 -4.58
C ILE A 396 -32.68 -18.92 -4.35
N TYR A 397 -31.85 -17.90 -4.20
CA TYR A 397 -32.29 -16.50 -4.22
C TYR A 397 -31.88 -15.86 -5.54
N PHE A 398 -32.76 -15.06 -6.16
CA PHE A 398 -32.59 -14.55 -7.53
C PHE A 398 -32.96 -13.05 -7.63
N THR A 399 -32.05 -12.22 -8.14
CA THR A 399 -32.28 -10.78 -8.31
C THR A 399 -31.40 -10.13 -9.38
N PHE A 400 -31.95 -9.13 -10.10
CA PHE A 400 -31.18 -8.19 -10.92
C PHE A 400 -30.90 -6.85 -10.22
N GLY A 401 -31.01 -6.82 -8.89
CA GLY A 401 -30.64 -5.66 -8.06
C GLY A 401 -31.73 -4.58 -7.96
N SER A 402 -31.32 -3.37 -7.58
CA SER A 402 -32.21 -2.23 -7.30
C SER A 402 -32.57 -1.40 -8.54
N THR A 403 -31.75 -1.44 -9.58
CA THR A 403 -31.75 -0.42 -10.64
C THR A 403 -32.58 -0.83 -11.85
N ILE A 404 -32.62 -2.12 -12.18
CA ILE A 404 -33.32 -2.66 -13.37
C ILE A 404 -34.64 -3.30 -12.96
N LYS A 405 -35.70 -3.02 -13.72
CA LYS A 405 -37.00 -3.69 -13.66
C LYS A 405 -36.96 -5.04 -14.38
N MET A 406 -37.27 -6.12 -13.66
CA MET A 406 -37.27 -7.45 -14.26
C MET A 406 -38.54 -7.72 -15.10
N ASP A 407 -39.67 -7.08 -14.78
CA ASP A 407 -40.91 -7.15 -15.55
C ASP A 407 -40.83 -6.49 -16.94
N THR A 408 -39.82 -5.62 -17.15
CA THR A 408 -39.53 -5.00 -18.46
C THR A 408 -38.46 -5.71 -19.30
N ALA A 409 -37.90 -6.83 -18.82
CA ALA A 409 -36.88 -7.58 -19.56
C ALA A 409 -37.47 -8.17 -20.87
N PRO A 410 -36.64 -8.43 -21.92
CA PRO A 410 -37.09 -9.07 -23.14
C PRO A 410 -37.89 -10.35 -22.88
N ILE A 411 -39.05 -10.51 -23.54
CA ILE A 411 -40.00 -11.61 -23.31
C ILE A 411 -39.32 -12.99 -23.46
N ARG A 412 -38.36 -13.12 -24.40
CA ARG A 412 -37.51 -14.31 -24.57
C ARG A 412 -36.79 -14.72 -23.28
N LEU A 413 -36.25 -13.75 -22.54
CA LEU A 413 -35.55 -13.97 -21.28
C LEU A 413 -36.56 -14.24 -20.15
N GLN A 414 -37.63 -13.46 -20.03
CA GLN A 414 -38.67 -13.70 -19.01
C GLN A 414 -39.23 -15.12 -19.10
N LYS A 415 -39.56 -15.59 -20.31
CA LYS A 415 -39.99 -16.97 -20.56
C LYS A 415 -38.89 -17.99 -20.21
N SER A 416 -37.65 -17.76 -20.65
CA SER A 416 -36.51 -18.64 -20.33
C SER A 416 -36.27 -18.78 -18.83
N PHE A 417 -36.49 -17.70 -18.05
CA PHE A 417 -36.41 -17.75 -16.59
C PHE A 417 -37.54 -18.59 -16.01
N VAL A 418 -38.81 -18.28 -16.31
CA VAL A 418 -39.97 -19.01 -15.76
C VAL A 418 -39.88 -20.52 -16.06
N GLU A 419 -39.54 -20.90 -17.29
CA GLU A 419 -39.38 -22.31 -17.70
C GLU A 419 -38.16 -23.00 -17.07
N ALA A 420 -37.11 -22.26 -16.71
CA ALA A 420 -35.95 -22.81 -16.01
C ALA A 420 -36.24 -22.99 -14.51
N LEU A 421 -36.87 -22.00 -13.87
CA LEU A 421 -37.22 -22.04 -12.45
C LEU A 421 -38.19 -23.20 -12.15
N SER A 422 -39.09 -23.56 -13.07
CA SER A 422 -40.00 -24.70 -12.90
C SER A 422 -39.30 -26.07 -12.87
N GLU A 423 -38.09 -26.19 -13.44
CA GLU A 423 -37.31 -27.43 -13.38
C GLU A 423 -36.47 -27.57 -12.09
N PHE A 424 -36.40 -26.53 -11.26
CA PHE A 424 -35.54 -26.56 -10.08
C PHE A 424 -36.23 -27.31 -8.92
N PRO A 425 -35.63 -28.40 -8.39
CA PRO A 425 -36.16 -29.07 -7.21
C PRO A 425 -36.01 -28.22 -5.94
N GLN A 426 -35.20 -27.15 -5.99
CA GLN A 426 -35.11 -26.08 -5.00
C GLN A 426 -36.35 -25.18 -5.02
N ARG A 427 -36.68 -24.59 -3.87
CA ARG A 427 -37.55 -23.40 -3.85
C ARG A 427 -36.75 -22.15 -4.22
N VAL A 428 -37.41 -21.17 -4.85
CA VAL A 428 -36.79 -19.97 -5.41
C VAL A 428 -37.44 -18.71 -4.85
N LEU A 429 -36.64 -17.79 -4.32
CA LEU A 429 -37.06 -16.45 -3.93
C LEU A 429 -36.60 -15.46 -5.01
N TRP A 430 -37.53 -14.90 -5.79
CA TRP A 430 -37.21 -14.07 -6.96
C TRP A 430 -37.71 -12.64 -6.80
N LYS A 431 -36.80 -11.65 -6.77
CA LYS A 431 -37.19 -10.23 -6.82
C LYS A 431 -37.75 -9.92 -8.22
N TYR A 432 -39.01 -9.50 -8.25
CA TYR A 432 -39.74 -9.16 -9.48
C TYR A 432 -40.79 -8.08 -9.21
N GLU A 433 -40.90 -7.08 -10.09
CA GLU A 433 -41.67 -5.85 -9.86
C GLU A 433 -43.20 -6.00 -10.01
N SER A 434 -43.67 -6.84 -10.92
CA SER A 434 -45.11 -7.07 -11.17
C SER A 434 -45.65 -8.23 -10.33
N THR A 435 -46.94 -8.19 -10.00
CA THR A 435 -47.66 -9.31 -9.35
C THR A 435 -48.35 -10.23 -10.35
N ILE A 436 -48.24 -9.94 -11.65
CA ILE A 436 -48.89 -10.67 -12.74
C ILE A 436 -47.80 -11.24 -13.66
N ILE A 437 -47.23 -12.36 -13.23
CA ILE A 437 -46.73 -13.41 -14.13
C ILE A 437 -47.92 -14.38 -14.36
N GLY A 438 -47.90 -15.19 -15.43
CA GLY A 438 -48.92 -16.21 -15.70
C GLY A 438 -48.86 -17.39 -14.72
N ASP A 439 -48.71 -18.62 -15.23
CA ASP A 439 -48.48 -19.81 -14.40
C ASP A 439 -47.12 -19.74 -13.68
N LEU A 440 -47.07 -19.05 -12.55
CA LEU A 440 -45.90 -19.00 -11.69
C LEU A 440 -45.64 -20.40 -11.11
N PRO A 441 -44.44 -20.99 -11.27
CA PRO A 441 -44.17 -22.34 -10.79
C PRO A 441 -44.31 -22.44 -9.27
N LYS A 442 -44.91 -23.52 -8.77
CA LYS A 442 -45.27 -23.70 -7.33
C LYS A 442 -44.07 -23.68 -6.37
N ASN A 443 -42.85 -23.80 -6.88
CA ASN A 443 -41.60 -23.68 -6.13
C ASN A 443 -41.04 -22.25 -6.07
N VAL A 444 -41.69 -21.25 -6.70
CA VAL A 444 -41.21 -19.86 -6.80
C VAL A 444 -42.09 -18.91 -5.98
N MET A 445 -41.47 -18.08 -5.14
CA MET A 445 -42.11 -16.93 -4.49
C MET A 445 -41.53 -15.64 -5.07
N ILE A 446 -42.40 -14.73 -5.52
CA ILE A 446 -42.04 -13.39 -6.01
C ILE A 446 -42.37 -12.30 -4.98
N ARG A 447 -41.51 -11.28 -4.88
CA ARG A 447 -41.81 -10.00 -4.18
C ARG A 447 -41.09 -8.85 -4.89
N LYS A 448 -41.67 -7.65 -4.77
CA LYS A 448 -41.06 -6.39 -5.26
C LYS A 448 -39.74 -6.06 -4.56
N TRP A 449 -39.60 -6.49 -3.31
CA TRP A 449 -38.37 -6.40 -2.53
C TRP A 449 -38.27 -7.57 -1.56
N PHE A 450 -37.03 -7.97 -1.25
CA PHE A 450 -36.70 -9.04 -0.31
C PHE A 450 -35.57 -8.58 0.64
N PRO A 451 -35.53 -9.06 1.89
CA PRO A 451 -34.43 -8.81 2.83
C PRO A 451 -33.20 -9.64 2.43
N GLN A 452 -32.48 -9.18 1.41
CA GLN A 452 -31.40 -9.92 0.74
C GLN A 452 -30.30 -10.42 1.69
N ARG A 453 -29.80 -9.56 2.59
CA ARG A 453 -28.75 -9.93 3.57
C ARG A 453 -29.21 -11.06 4.48
N ASP A 454 -30.45 -10.98 4.94
CA ASP A 454 -31.06 -11.90 5.91
C ASP A 454 -31.37 -13.26 5.26
N ILE A 455 -31.78 -13.25 3.99
CA ILE A 455 -31.96 -14.47 3.18
C ILE A 455 -30.63 -15.15 2.90
N LEU A 456 -29.60 -14.41 2.47
CA LEU A 456 -28.31 -14.98 2.09
C LEU A 456 -27.59 -15.66 3.27
N ASP A 457 -27.74 -15.15 4.50
CA ASP A 457 -27.17 -15.77 5.69
C ASP A 457 -27.90 -17.06 6.13
N HIS A 458 -29.13 -17.29 5.66
CA HIS A 458 -29.92 -18.44 6.09
C HIS A 458 -29.38 -19.76 5.53
N LYS A 459 -29.01 -20.67 6.45
CA LYS A 459 -28.38 -22.00 6.25
C LYS A 459 -28.88 -22.85 5.06
N ASN A 460 -30.15 -22.74 4.65
CA ASN A 460 -30.75 -23.52 3.56
C ASN A 460 -30.47 -22.93 2.16
N VAL A 461 -29.98 -21.70 2.04
CA VAL A 461 -29.69 -21.07 0.74
C VAL A 461 -28.40 -21.65 0.16
N LYS A 462 -28.50 -22.22 -1.05
CA LYS A 462 -27.41 -22.92 -1.74
C LYS A 462 -26.82 -22.12 -2.91
N LEU A 463 -27.59 -21.22 -3.51
CA LEU A 463 -27.15 -20.46 -4.69
C LEU A 463 -27.77 -19.08 -4.73
N PHE A 464 -26.97 -18.08 -5.11
CA PHE A 464 -27.42 -16.74 -5.44
C PHE A 464 -27.33 -16.50 -6.94
N ILE A 465 -28.46 -16.40 -7.63
CA ILE A 465 -28.51 -15.97 -9.04
C ILE A 465 -28.55 -14.44 -9.04
N SER A 466 -27.56 -13.78 -9.64
CA SER A 466 -27.35 -12.33 -9.46
C SER A 466 -26.83 -11.64 -10.70
N HIS A 467 -27.28 -10.40 -10.92
CA HIS A 467 -26.65 -9.46 -11.86
C HIS A 467 -25.17 -9.16 -11.57
N GLY A 468 -24.64 -9.45 -10.38
CA GLY A 468 -23.22 -9.22 -10.07
C GLY A 468 -22.84 -7.85 -9.51
N GLY A 469 -23.79 -6.98 -9.15
CA GLY A 469 -23.47 -5.70 -8.49
C GLY A 469 -22.76 -5.91 -7.13
N ILE A 470 -21.65 -5.20 -6.92
CA ILE A 470 -20.63 -5.54 -5.90
C ILE A 470 -21.16 -5.69 -4.46
N SER A 471 -22.14 -4.88 -4.03
CA SER A 471 -22.70 -4.95 -2.67
C SER A 471 -23.31 -6.32 -2.38
N GLY A 472 -24.08 -6.87 -3.33
CA GLY A 472 -24.65 -8.21 -3.22
C GLY A 472 -23.61 -9.32 -3.33
N ILE A 473 -22.49 -9.07 -4.01
CA ILE A 473 -21.35 -10.00 -4.06
C ILE A 473 -20.64 -10.06 -2.69
N TYR A 474 -20.44 -8.93 -2.00
CA TYR A 474 -19.91 -8.95 -0.64
C TYR A 474 -20.90 -9.55 0.37
N GLU A 475 -22.21 -9.38 0.21
CA GLU A 475 -23.21 -10.08 1.04
C GLU A 475 -23.18 -11.60 0.83
N ALA A 476 -23.03 -12.06 -0.41
CA ALA A 476 -22.89 -13.48 -0.74
C ALA A 476 -21.56 -14.06 -0.23
N ILE A 477 -20.45 -13.33 -0.36
CA ILE A 477 -19.14 -13.71 0.20
C ILE A 477 -19.21 -13.79 1.73
N ASP A 478 -19.80 -12.82 2.41
CA ASP A 478 -19.91 -12.84 3.88
C ASP A 478 -20.69 -14.07 4.36
N SER A 479 -21.83 -14.34 3.72
CA SER A 479 -22.69 -15.52 3.97
C SER A 479 -22.08 -16.85 3.45
N GLY A 480 -21.00 -16.77 2.66
CA GLY A 480 -20.38 -17.90 2.01
C GLY A 480 -21.26 -18.58 0.93
N VAL A 481 -22.19 -17.89 0.28
CA VAL A 481 -23.14 -18.45 -0.70
C VAL A 481 -22.58 -18.35 -2.12
N PRO A 482 -22.43 -19.47 -2.88
CA PRO A 482 -22.02 -19.44 -4.29
C PRO A 482 -22.91 -18.58 -5.18
N VAL A 483 -22.32 -18.02 -6.24
CA VAL A 483 -23.02 -17.09 -7.16
C VAL A 483 -23.07 -17.63 -8.59
N LEU A 484 -24.26 -17.63 -9.18
CA LEU A 484 -24.45 -17.75 -10.63
C LEU A 484 -24.69 -16.35 -11.19
N GLY A 485 -23.68 -15.79 -11.84
CA GLY A 485 -23.67 -14.42 -12.33
C GLY A 485 -24.30 -14.29 -13.72
N ILE A 486 -25.22 -13.34 -13.89
CA ILE A 486 -25.80 -12.96 -15.17
C ILE A 486 -25.60 -11.45 -15.37
N PRO A 487 -24.35 -11.00 -15.67
CA PRO A 487 -24.02 -9.58 -15.73
C PRO A 487 -24.66 -8.87 -16.93
N LEU A 488 -25.10 -7.64 -16.70
CA LEU A 488 -25.77 -6.80 -17.69
C LEU A 488 -24.91 -5.60 -18.10
N ILE A 489 -24.40 -4.84 -17.12
CA ILE A 489 -23.83 -3.49 -17.33
C ILE A 489 -22.64 -3.19 -16.39
N PHE A 490 -21.88 -2.14 -16.71
CA PHE A 490 -20.84 -1.54 -15.85
C PHE A 490 -19.83 -2.54 -15.24
N ASP A 491 -19.72 -2.59 -13.91
CA ASP A 491 -18.78 -3.40 -13.11
C ASP A 491 -19.12 -4.89 -13.05
N GLN A 492 -20.37 -5.23 -13.37
CA GLN A 492 -20.93 -6.57 -13.17
C GLN A 492 -20.14 -7.70 -13.85
N PRO A 493 -19.66 -7.58 -15.10
CA PRO A 493 -18.86 -8.64 -15.73
C PRO A 493 -17.56 -8.90 -14.99
N HIS A 494 -16.91 -7.84 -14.49
CA HIS A 494 -15.64 -7.94 -13.77
C HIS A 494 -15.83 -8.55 -12.37
N ASN A 495 -16.86 -8.10 -11.64
CA ASN A 495 -17.19 -8.65 -10.31
C ASN A 495 -17.46 -10.16 -10.36
N ILE A 496 -18.23 -10.62 -11.34
CA ILE A 496 -18.48 -12.06 -11.52
C ILE A 496 -17.23 -12.78 -12.01
N ALA A 497 -16.47 -12.22 -12.95
CA ALA A 497 -15.24 -12.86 -13.43
C ALA A 497 -14.20 -13.07 -12.31
N ASN A 498 -14.14 -12.18 -11.31
CA ASN A 498 -13.32 -12.38 -10.11
C ASN A 498 -13.80 -13.59 -9.28
N LEU A 499 -15.11 -13.80 -9.13
CA LEU A 499 -15.65 -15.02 -8.48
C LEU A 499 -15.37 -16.29 -9.28
N VAL A 500 -15.43 -16.23 -10.61
CA VAL A 500 -15.08 -17.36 -11.50
C VAL A 500 -13.60 -17.71 -11.36
N HIS A 501 -12.71 -16.71 -11.32
CA HIS A 501 -11.27 -16.91 -11.09
C HIS A 501 -10.98 -17.60 -9.74
N TRP A 502 -11.71 -17.24 -8.68
CA TRP A 502 -11.63 -17.93 -7.38
C TRP A 502 -12.41 -19.25 -7.32
N GLY A 503 -13.10 -19.67 -8.38
CA GLY A 503 -13.90 -20.89 -8.42
C GLY A 503 -15.09 -20.86 -7.45
N ALA A 504 -15.57 -19.68 -7.08
CA ALA A 504 -16.67 -19.44 -6.14
C ALA A 504 -18.01 -19.14 -6.84
N GLY A 505 -18.02 -19.04 -8.17
CA GLY A 505 -19.21 -18.84 -8.98
C GLY A 505 -19.00 -19.18 -10.46
N GLU A 506 -20.07 -19.02 -11.25
CA GLU A 506 -20.09 -19.16 -12.71
C GLU A 506 -20.67 -17.90 -13.37
N MET A 507 -20.44 -17.71 -14.67
CA MET A 507 -20.93 -16.54 -15.43
C MET A 507 -21.68 -16.98 -16.69
N LEU A 508 -22.88 -16.44 -16.88
CA LEU A 508 -23.70 -16.61 -18.08
C LEU A 508 -23.88 -15.28 -18.80
N ASP A 509 -23.78 -15.29 -20.12
CA ASP A 509 -24.12 -14.12 -20.95
C ASP A 509 -25.64 -13.99 -21.11
N HIS A 510 -26.18 -12.81 -20.79
CA HIS A 510 -27.62 -12.53 -20.90
C HIS A 510 -28.12 -12.48 -22.35
N GLN A 511 -27.24 -12.26 -23.34
CA GLN A 511 -27.64 -12.14 -24.75
C GLN A 511 -27.94 -13.53 -25.34
N THR A 512 -27.04 -14.48 -25.12
CA THR A 512 -27.15 -15.89 -25.55
C THR A 512 -27.97 -16.78 -24.61
N LEU A 513 -28.24 -16.36 -23.36
CA LEU A 513 -28.96 -17.14 -22.34
C LEU A 513 -30.23 -17.83 -22.88
N THR A 514 -30.37 -19.13 -22.65
CA THR A 514 -31.60 -19.90 -22.85
C THR A 514 -32.02 -20.58 -21.55
N LYS A 515 -33.24 -21.14 -21.54
CA LYS A 515 -33.71 -22.06 -20.50
C LYS A 515 -32.64 -23.13 -20.18
N ASP A 516 -32.18 -23.85 -21.20
CA ASP A 516 -31.28 -25.00 -21.03
C ASP A 516 -29.89 -24.59 -20.54
N ILE A 517 -29.37 -23.43 -20.97
CA ILE A 517 -28.11 -22.87 -20.45
C ILE A 517 -28.23 -22.57 -18.95
N LEU A 518 -29.30 -21.88 -18.54
CA LEU A 518 -29.55 -21.58 -17.12
C LEU A 518 -29.77 -22.84 -16.28
N VAL A 519 -30.53 -23.79 -16.82
CA VAL A 519 -30.82 -25.08 -16.18
C VAL A 519 -29.56 -25.91 -16.00
N ASN A 520 -28.72 -26.03 -17.03
CA ASN A 520 -27.50 -26.84 -16.98
C ASN A 520 -26.44 -26.22 -16.06
N ALA A 521 -26.25 -24.90 -16.09
CA ALA A 521 -25.35 -24.21 -15.17
C ALA A 521 -25.82 -24.35 -13.70
N THR A 522 -27.13 -24.19 -13.45
CA THR A 522 -27.69 -24.36 -12.10
C THR A 522 -27.54 -25.81 -11.61
N LYS A 523 -27.88 -26.80 -12.44
CA LYS A 523 -27.69 -28.24 -12.13
C LYS A 523 -26.21 -28.57 -11.91
N HIS A 524 -25.28 -27.99 -12.69
CA HIS A 524 -23.85 -28.17 -12.53
C HIS A 524 -23.31 -27.57 -11.21
N MET A 525 -23.69 -26.33 -10.88
CA MET A 525 -23.29 -25.67 -9.62
C MET A 525 -23.86 -26.38 -8.39
N ILE A 526 -25.12 -26.84 -8.44
CA ILE A 526 -25.77 -27.57 -7.33
C ILE A 526 -25.16 -28.96 -7.16
N THR A 527 -24.86 -29.67 -8.25
CA THR A 527 -24.18 -30.99 -8.19
C THR A 527 -22.77 -30.86 -7.62
N ASN A 528 -22.05 -29.79 -7.99
CA ASN A 528 -20.71 -29.48 -7.49
C ASN A 528 -20.72 -28.56 -6.25
N TYR A 529 -21.84 -28.46 -5.52
CA TYR A 529 -22.05 -27.45 -4.48
C TYR A 529 -20.91 -27.41 -3.44
N SER A 530 -20.40 -28.57 -3.00
CA SER A 530 -19.30 -28.65 -2.02
C SER A 530 -18.02 -27.92 -2.48
N LYS A 531 -17.69 -27.96 -3.78
CA LYS A 531 -16.53 -27.25 -4.36
C LYS A 531 -16.75 -25.74 -4.32
N TYR A 532 -17.89 -25.28 -4.83
CA TYR A 532 -18.23 -23.85 -4.86
C TYR A 532 -18.39 -23.26 -3.45
N LYS A 533 -19.04 -24.00 -2.53
CA LYS A 533 -19.19 -23.61 -1.12
C LYS A 533 -17.84 -23.58 -0.41
N PHE A 534 -16.94 -24.54 -0.63
CA PHE A 534 -15.59 -24.50 -0.06
C PHE A 534 -14.81 -23.26 -0.53
N ASN A 535 -14.77 -23.00 -1.84
CA ASN A 535 -14.09 -21.83 -2.40
C ASN A 535 -14.69 -20.51 -1.89
N MET A 536 -16.02 -20.43 -1.80
CA MET A 536 -16.70 -19.23 -1.28
C MET A 536 -16.49 -19.04 0.24
N MET A 537 -16.42 -20.13 1.03
CA MET A 537 -16.08 -20.05 2.46
C MET A 537 -14.62 -19.63 2.68
N GLU A 538 -13.69 -20.09 1.86
CA GLU A 538 -12.29 -19.65 1.89
C GLU A 538 -12.15 -18.17 1.47
N LEU A 539 -12.94 -17.73 0.47
CA LEU A 539 -13.04 -16.33 0.09
C LEU A 539 -13.64 -15.47 1.22
N SER A 540 -14.69 -15.97 1.90
CA SER A 540 -15.28 -15.37 3.11
C SER A 540 -14.26 -15.21 4.23
N ARG A 541 -13.47 -16.26 4.51
CA ARG A 541 -12.39 -16.25 5.50
C ARG A 541 -11.34 -15.19 5.19
N ARG A 542 -10.90 -15.07 3.93
CA ARG A 542 -9.96 -14.02 3.47
C ARG A 542 -10.57 -12.62 3.47
N PHE A 543 -11.87 -12.50 3.28
CA PHE A 543 -12.59 -11.23 3.32
C PHE A 543 -12.79 -10.73 4.76
N LYS A 544 -13.02 -11.63 5.71
CA LYS A 544 -13.19 -11.34 7.14
C LYS A 544 -11.85 -11.15 7.86
N ASP A 545 -10.79 -11.84 7.44
CA ASP A 545 -9.43 -11.66 7.95
C ASP A 545 -8.78 -10.38 7.38
N ARG A 546 -8.90 -9.30 8.16
CA ARG A 546 -8.31 -7.98 7.90
C ARG A 546 -7.91 -7.33 9.23
N PRO A 547 -6.86 -6.48 9.28
CA PRO A 547 -6.33 -5.94 10.54
C PRO A 547 -7.22 -4.85 11.17
N LYS A 548 -8.16 -4.29 10.39
CA LYS A 548 -9.17 -3.31 10.81
C LYS A 548 -10.46 -3.54 10.04
N THR A 549 -11.59 -3.27 10.68
CA THR A 549 -12.90 -3.23 9.99
C THR A 549 -12.98 -2.02 9.05
N PRO A 550 -13.86 -2.03 8.03
CA PRO A 550 -14.13 -0.86 7.20
C PRO A 550 -14.43 0.41 8.01
N LYS A 551 -15.11 0.25 9.16
CA LYS A 551 -15.52 1.36 10.02
C LYS A 551 -14.35 2.05 10.70
N GLU A 552 -13.39 1.28 11.20
CA GLU A 552 -12.17 1.83 11.83
C GLU A 552 -11.25 2.51 10.80
N GLU A 553 -11.18 2.00 9.57
CA GLU A 553 -10.47 2.67 8.47
C GLU A 553 -11.18 3.99 8.09
N ILE A 554 -12.51 4.00 8.01
CA ILE A 554 -13.30 5.21 7.72
C ILE A 554 -13.06 6.30 8.76
N ILE A 555 -13.16 5.97 10.05
CA ILE A 555 -12.92 6.92 11.15
C ILE A 555 -11.48 7.43 11.07
N TYR A 556 -10.50 6.53 11.13
CA TYR A 556 -9.08 6.89 11.17
C TYR A 556 -8.65 7.80 10.02
N TRP A 557 -9.01 7.46 8.77
CA TRP A 557 -8.59 8.26 7.62
C TRP A 557 -9.40 9.55 7.44
N THR A 558 -10.65 9.60 7.90
CA THR A 558 -11.43 10.83 7.92
C THR A 558 -10.83 11.84 8.90
N GLU A 559 -10.57 11.40 10.15
CA GLU A 559 -9.87 12.20 11.14
C GLU A 559 -8.48 12.63 10.66
N TYR A 560 -7.72 11.72 10.03
CA TYR A 560 -6.39 12.02 9.47
C TYR A 560 -6.44 13.17 8.45
N VAL A 561 -7.42 13.15 7.54
CA VAL A 561 -7.60 14.21 6.54
C VAL A 561 -7.98 15.55 7.19
N ILE A 562 -8.85 15.55 8.21
CA ILE A 562 -9.23 16.77 8.95
C ILE A 562 -8.02 17.32 9.71
N LYS A 563 -7.35 16.47 10.52
CA LYS A 563 -6.18 16.75 11.37
C LYS A 563 -5.00 17.34 10.62
N HIS A 564 -4.74 16.89 9.38
CA HIS A 564 -3.64 17.39 8.55
C HIS A 564 -4.07 18.47 7.53
N LYS A 565 -5.36 18.86 7.52
CA LYS A 565 -5.97 19.79 6.55
C LYS A 565 -5.73 19.33 5.10
N GLY A 566 -6.10 18.09 4.83
CA GLY A 566 -5.82 17.37 3.58
C GLY A 566 -4.63 16.41 3.70
N ALA A 567 -4.43 15.61 2.65
CA ALA A 567 -3.44 14.53 2.63
C ALA A 567 -2.45 14.65 1.46
N HIS A 568 -1.95 15.87 1.19
CA HIS A 568 -1.07 16.16 0.05
C HIS A 568 0.24 15.36 0.02
N HIS A 569 0.70 14.88 1.19
CA HIS A 569 1.90 14.05 1.37
C HIS A 569 1.68 12.57 1.09
N LEU A 570 0.46 12.12 0.78
CA LEU A 570 0.17 10.76 0.30
C LEU A 570 0.20 10.64 -1.24
N LYS A 571 0.40 11.76 -1.94
CA LYS A 571 0.23 11.85 -3.41
C LYS A 571 1.53 11.57 -4.17
N SER A 572 1.40 10.77 -5.23
CA SER A 572 2.52 10.44 -6.13
C SER A 572 3.16 11.68 -6.78
N ALA A 573 4.48 11.65 -6.89
CA ALA A 573 5.25 12.63 -7.66
C ALA A 573 4.86 12.69 -9.15
N ALA A 574 4.32 11.59 -9.70
CA ALA A 574 3.90 11.47 -11.09
C ALA A 574 2.84 12.51 -11.52
N LEU A 575 1.99 12.98 -10.59
CA LEU A 575 0.96 14.00 -10.86
C LEU A 575 1.53 15.36 -11.34
N LYS A 576 2.85 15.57 -11.20
CA LYS A 576 3.58 16.79 -11.58
C LYS A 576 4.31 16.68 -12.93
N LEU A 577 4.18 15.55 -13.63
CA LEU A 577 4.78 15.33 -14.95
C LEU A 577 3.79 15.65 -16.08
N THR A 578 4.32 15.93 -17.28
CA THR A 578 3.53 15.83 -18.51
C THR A 578 3.33 14.36 -18.90
N TRP A 579 2.34 14.07 -19.75
CA TRP A 579 2.08 12.71 -20.23
C TRP A 579 3.31 12.09 -20.93
N TYR A 580 4.03 12.85 -21.76
CA TYR A 580 5.20 12.36 -22.48
C TYR A 580 6.41 12.14 -21.56
N GLN A 581 6.56 12.94 -20.50
CA GLN A 581 7.58 12.70 -19.46
C GLN A 581 7.23 11.48 -18.61
N TYR A 582 5.96 11.30 -18.26
CA TYR A 582 5.47 10.14 -17.50
C TYR A 582 5.81 8.83 -18.23
N PHE A 583 5.51 8.77 -19.53
CA PHE A 583 5.82 7.63 -20.42
C PHE A 583 7.24 7.66 -21.02
N ILE A 584 8.10 8.61 -20.64
CA ILE A 584 9.55 8.62 -20.97
C ILE A 584 9.82 8.75 -22.49
N ILE A 585 8.83 9.23 -23.22
CA ILE A 585 8.87 9.39 -24.69
C ILE A 585 9.96 10.39 -25.09
N ASP A 586 10.20 11.42 -24.27
CA ASP A 586 11.30 12.38 -24.47
C ASP A 586 12.67 11.72 -24.45
N VAL A 587 12.92 10.83 -23.48
CA VAL A 587 14.18 10.08 -23.36
C VAL A 587 14.30 9.00 -24.44
N LEU A 588 13.22 8.28 -24.75
CA LEU A 588 13.22 7.24 -25.78
C LEU A 588 13.50 7.82 -27.18
N LEU A 589 12.90 8.97 -27.52
CA LEU A 589 13.18 9.66 -28.78
C LEU A 589 14.63 10.16 -28.87
N TYR A 590 15.20 10.64 -27.76
CA TYR A 590 16.62 11.02 -27.72
C TYR A 590 17.55 9.82 -27.90
N VAL A 591 17.33 8.71 -27.19
CA VAL A 591 18.14 7.49 -27.35
C VAL A 591 18.04 6.95 -28.78
N LEU A 592 16.83 6.95 -29.36
CA LEU A 592 16.62 6.56 -30.76
C LEU A 592 17.35 7.50 -31.74
N SER A 593 17.34 8.82 -31.52
CA SER A 593 18.03 9.77 -32.41
C SER A 593 19.55 9.60 -32.36
N VAL A 594 20.12 9.31 -31.18
CA VAL A 594 21.55 8.98 -31.02
C VAL A 594 21.90 7.67 -31.76
N ILE A 595 21.07 6.64 -31.64
CA ILE A 595 21.26 5.36 -32.34
C ILE A 595 21.19 5.56 -33.87
N LEU A 596 20.21 6.31 -34.36
CA LEU A 596 20.07 6.64 -35.78
C LEU A 596 21.25 7.48 -36.30
N LEU A 597 21.76 8.42 -35.50
CA LEU A 597 22.95 9.20 -35.83
C LEU A 597 24.21 8.30 -35.93
N ILE A 598 24.38 7.34 -35.01
CA ILE A 598 25.47 6.36 -35.07
C ILE A 598 25.38 5.51 -36.35
N PHE A 599 24.19 5.00 -36.70
CA PHE A 599 24.00 4.27 -37.96
C PHE A 599 24.24 5.14 -39.21
N TYR A 600 23.82 6.41 -39.18
CA TYR A 600 24.06 7.38 -40.26
C TYR A 600 25.56 7.67 -40.44
N VAL A 601 26.30 7.85 -39.34
CA VAL A 601 27.77 8.02 -39.36
C VAL A 601 28.46 6.75 -39.87
N ILE A 602 28.05 5.56 -39.42
CA ILE A 602 28.59 4.28 -39.93
C ILE A 602 28.32 4.11 -41.43
N TYR A 603 27.13 4.49 -41.90
CA TYR A 603 26.79 4.50 -43.33
C TYR A 603 27.69 5.47 -44.12
N TRP A 604 27.88 6.69 -43.63
CA TRP A 604 28.75 7.68 -44.29
C TRP A 604 30.24 7.30 -44.26
N LEU A 605 30.74 6.71 -43.17
CA LEU A 605 32.10 6.18 -43.11
C LEU A 605 32.28 5.03 -44.11
N LYS A 606 31.33 4.09 -44.20
CA LYS A 606 31.35 3.02 -45.24
C LYS A 606 31.32 3.62 -46.66
N LYS A 607 30.51 4.64 -46.90
CA LYS A 607 30.43 5.34 -48.19
C LYS A 607 31.74 6.06 -48.53
N ALA A 608 32.37 6.74 -47.57
CA ALA A 608 33.65 7.42 -47.75
C ALA A 608 34.79 6.42 -48.04
N ILE A 609 34.86 5.31 -47.29
CA ILE A 609 35.83 4.22 -47.52
C ILE A 609 35.63 3.59 -48.90
N ASN A 610 34.38 3.37 -49.32
CA ASN A 610 34.10 2.84 -50.66
C ASN A 610 34.49 3.84 -51.76
N ASN A 611 34.23 5.13 -51.58
CA ASN A 611 34.65 6.17 -52.53
C ASN A 611 36.19 6.31 -52.61
N GLN A 612 36.91 6.16 -51.49
CA GLN A 612 38.38 6.07 -51.50
C GLN A 612 38.89 4.80 -52.20
N ARG A 613 38.19 3.67 -52.06
CA ARG A 613 38.53 2.42 -52.76
C ARG A 613 38.27 2.50 -54.28
N SER A 614 37.22 3.19 -54.72
CA SER A 614 37.03 3.47 -56.15
C SER A 614 38.05 4.48 -56.68
N SER A 615 38.44 5.48 -55.88
CA SER A 615 39.53 6.41 -56.22
C SER A 615 40.87 5.68 -56.39
N LYS A 616 41.26 4.82 -55.44
CA LYS A 616 42.50 4.03 -55.59
C LYS A 616 42.48 3.10 -56.80
N ARG A 617 41.36 2.42 -57.08
CA ARG A 617 41.23 1.59 -58.29
C ARG A 617 41.39 2.36 -59.62
N ILE A 618 41.19 3.68 -59.63
CA ILE A 618 41.45 4.50 -60.83
C ILE A 618 42.96 4.81 -60.97
N CYS A 619 43.72 4.84 -59.88
CA CYS A 619 45.19 4.93 -59.90
C CYS A 619 45.86 3.58 -60.17
N ASP A 620 45.35 2.48 -59.60
CA ASP A 620 45.90 1.13 -59.79
C ASP A 620 45.64 0.56 -61.21
N LEU A 621 44.94 1.29 -62.08
CA LEU A 621 44.64 0.89 -63.47
C LEU A 621 45.49 1.60 -64.54
N SER A 622 46.44 2.46 -64.16
CA SER A 622 47.33 3.15 -65.10
C SER A 622 48.72 2.52 -65.26
N GLU A 623 49.07 1.46 -64.53
CA GLU A 623 50.40 0.85 -64.58
C GLU A 623 50.42 -0.67 -64.83
N VAL A 624 51.38 -1.06 -65.69
CA VAL A 624 51.91 -2.41 -66.00
C VAL A 624 50.97 -3.42 -66.68
N GLN A 625 51.36 -3.69 -67.93
CA GLN A 625 50.84 -4.65 -68.91
C GLN A 625 51.65 -5.97 -68.89
N TRP A 626 51.05 -7.09 -69.35
CA TRP A 626 51.73 -8.30 -69.91
C TRP A 626 52.67 -9.12 -68.97
N SER A 627 52.87 -10.44 -69.09
CA SER A 627 52.22 -11.49 -69.90
C SER A 627 52.55 -12.95 -69.48
N TYR A 628 51.72 -13.87 -69.99
CA TYR A 628 52.04 -15.22 -70.53
C TYR A 628 52.17 -16.54 -69.71
N ARG A 629 51.25 -17.47 -70.06
CA ARG A 629 51.42 -18.91 -70.43
C ARG A 629 51.94 -19.95 -69.41
N LEU A 630 51.08 -20.90 -69.03
CA LEU A 630 50.97 -22.30 -69.54
C LEU A 630 49.90 -23.09 -68.71
N LYS A 631 49.50 -24.33 -69.07
CA LYS A 631 48.50 -24.71 -70.11
C LYS A 631 47.89 -26.10 -69.78
N PHE A 632 46.70 -26.42 -70.29
CA PHE A 632 46.10 -27.78 -70.42
C PHE A 632 45.71 -28.55 -69.12
N GLN A 633 44.69 -29.42 -69.04
CA GLN A 633 43.56 -29.78 -69.93
C GLN A 633 42.42 -30.46 -69.11
N ARG A 634 41.19 -30.55 -69.65
CA ARG A 634 40.05 -31.30 -69.06
C ARG A 634 40.10 -32.79 -69.45
N LEU A 635 39.44 -33.66 -68.68
CA LEU A 635 38.34 -34.54 -69.15
C LEU A 635 37.68 -35.37 -68.02
N GLY A 636 36.40 -35.73 -68.20
CA GLY A 636 35.68 -36.78 -67.45
C GLY A 636 34.89 -36.38 -66.18
N ILE A 637 33.89 -37.13 -65.69
CA ILE A 637 32.65 -37.66 -66.34
C ILE A 637 31.66 -38.24 -65.29
N ILE A 638 30.40 -37.75 -65.30
CA ILE A 638 29.08 -38.40 -65.05
C ILE A 638 28.75 -39.08 -63.67
N HIS A 639 27.44 -39.15 -63.38
CA HIS A 639 26.65 -39.86 -62.35
C HIS A 639 26.44 -39.12 -61.00
N ASP A 640 25.22 -38.91 -60.47
CA ASP A 640 23.95 -39.70 -60.34
C ASP A 640 23.92 -40.56 -59.05
N ASN A 641 22.79 -40.81 -58.36
CA ASN A 641 21.40 -40.31 -58.49
C ASN A 641 20.63 -40.48 -57.15
N ILE A 642 19.35 -40.02 -57.14
CA ILE A 642 18.14 -40.65 -56.51
C ILE A 642 17.18 -39.61 -55.88
N LEU A 643 15.89 -39.73 -56.22
CA LEU A 643 14.76 -39.01 -55.62
C LEU A 643 13.95 -39.93 -54.69
N THR A 644 13.36 -39.36 -53.63
CA THR A 644 11.96 -39.61 -53.18
C THR A 644 11.62 -38.52 -52.13
N ILE A 645 10.52 -37.76 -52.11
CA ILE A 645 9.10 -37.85 -52.57
C ILE A 645 8.16 -38.52 -51.55
N LYS A 646 7.09 -37.76 -51.16
CA LYS A 646 5.87 -38.14 -50.41
C LYS A 646 6.06 -38.53 -48.92
N VAL A 647 5.02 -38.58 -48.07
CA VAL A 647 3.84 -37.72 -47.78
C VAL A 647 3.17 -38.28 -46.49
N LEU A 648 2.21 -37.56 -45.90
CA LEU A 648 1.27 -37.98 -44.83
C LEU A 648 0.58 -39.36 -45.12
N PRO A 649 -0.06 -40.09 -44.16
CA PRO A 649 -0.82 -39.55 -43.02
C PRO A 649 -0.96 -40.37 -41.70
N ASP A 650 -1.55 -39.71 -40.70
CA ASP A 650 -2.63 -40.12 -39.79
C ASP A 650 -2.86 -41.59 -39.31
N SER A 651 -2.75 -41.76 -37.98
CA SER A 651 -3.86 -42.12 -37.05
C SER A 651 -4.18 -43.56 -36.57
N VAL A 652 -4.74 -43.58 -35.33
CA VAL A 652 -5.93 -44.34 -34.86
C VAL A 652 -5.80 -45.74 -34.18
N HIS A 653 -6.09 -45.75 -32.86
CA HIS A 653 -6.80 -46.77 -32.02
C HIS A 653 -6.21 -48.20 -31.86
N TYR A 654 -6.59 -49.07 -30.89
CA TYR A 654 -7.51 -49.01 -29.73
C TYR A 654 -7.11 -50.06 -28.64
N ASN A 655 -7.46 -49.82 -27.36
CA ASN A 655 -7.98 -50.77 -26.32
C ASN A 655 -7.28 -52.14 -26.02
N ASP A 656 -7.52 -52.89 -24.93
CA ASP A 656 -8.30 -52.68 -23.68
C ASP A 656 -7.86 -53.64 -22.53
N SER A 657 -7.92 -53.18 -21.27
CA SER A 657 -8.21 -53.99 -20.03
C SER A 657 -7.34 -55.24 -19.74
N PHE A 658 -7.52 -56.10 -18.71
CA PHE A 658 -8.13 -56.10 -17.34
C PHE A 658 -7.02 -56.69 -16.39
N GLU A 659 -7.09 -57.00 -15.09
CA GLU A 659 -8.14 -57.55 -14.20
C GLU A 659 -7.82 -57.25 -12.70
N GLN A 660 -8.55 -57.85 -11.74
CA GLN A 660 -8.56 -57.51 -10.30
C GLN A 660 -8.07 -58.66 -9.38
N LYS A 661 -7.60 -58.28 -8.18
CA LYS A 661 -7.84 -58.92 -6.84
C LYS A 661 -7.22 -57.99 -5.77
N GLY A 662 -7.77 -57.77 -4.56
CA GLY A 662 -9.01 -58.24 -3.94
C GLY A 662 -8.77 -58.87 -2.55
N ILE A 663 -9.49 -58.43 -1.51
CA ILE A 663 -9.96 -59.20 -0.32
C ILE A 663 -10.71 -58.28 0.68
N ASN A 664 -11.74 -58.80 1.34
CA ASN A 664 -12.62 -58.16 2.33
C ASN A 664 -12.68 -59.06 3.61
N TYR A 665 -13.36 -58.80 4.74
CA TYR A 665 -14.49 -57.92 5.13
C TYR A 665 -14.17 -57.27 6.53
N THR A 666 -15.03 -56.89 7.49
CA THR A 666 -16.47 -57.08 7.78
C THR A 666 -17.00 -56.00 8.75
N VAL A 667 -18.31 -55.73 8.71
CA VAL A 667 -19.05 -54.88 9.68
C VAL A 667 -19.54 -55.69 10.89
N LYS A 668 -19.68 -55.06 12.06
CA LYS A 668 -20.63 -55.50 13.10
C LYS A 668 -21.24 -54.32 13.85
N THR A 669 -22.55 -54.16 13.75
CA THR A 669 -23.39 -53.33 14.63
C THR A 669 -24.11 -54.23 15.65
N LYS A 670 -24.58 -53.65 16.76
CA LYS A 670 -25.63 -54.25 17.59
C LYS A 670 -26.41 -53.17 18.35
N THR A 671 -27.74 -53.29 18.34
CA THR A 671 -28.69 -52.48 19.09
C THR A 671 -29.31 -53.32 20.22
N ASN A 672 -29.81 -52.69 21.30
CA ASN A 672 -31.25 -52.71 21.67
C ASN A 672 -31.58 -52.13 23.07
N THR A 673 -32.43 -51.10 23.05
CA THR A 673 -33.70 -50.89 23.80
C THR A 673 -33.89 -51.17 25.31
N SER A 674 -34.72 -50.30 25.91
CA SER A 674 -35.80 -50.57 26.92
C SER A 674 -35.43 -50.93 28.38
N LEU A 675 -36.19 -50.55 29.43
CA LEU A 675 -37.14 -49.43 29.70
C LEU A 675 -37.55 -49.46 31.22
N LEU A 676 -38.11 -48.35 31.76
CA LEU A 676 -39.07 -48.22 32.90
C LEU A 676 -38.66 -47.48 34.21
N HIS A 677 -39.52 -46.49 34.54
CA HIS A 677 -40.05 -46.05 35.84
C HIS A 677 -39.27 -45.23 36.90
N ARG A 678 -39.56 -43.91 36.87
CA ARG A 678 -39.98 -42.99 37.98
C ARG A 678 -39.47 -43.21 39.43
N VAL A 679 -38.79 -42.18 39.94
CA VAL A 679 -39.04 -41.60 41.29
C VAL A 679 -38.98 -40.06 41.18
N ASN A 680 -39.85 -39.33 41.90
CA ASN A 680 -39.82 -37.86 41.99
C ASN A 680 -38.87 -37.38 43.10
N VAL A 681 -37.92 -36.49 42.79
CA VAL A 681 -37.37 -35.52 43.76
C VAL A 681 -37.05 -34.19 43.07
N VAL A 682 -37.99 -33.24 43.11
CA VAL A 682 -37.71 -31.83 42.81
C VAL A 682 -37.11 -31.20 44.08
N GLY A 683 -35.95 -30.54 43.97
CA GLY A 683 -35.33 -29.82 45.10
C GLY A 683 -33.79 -29.89 45.19
N ALA A 684 -33.14 -30.84 44.52
CA ALA A 684 -31.67 -30.98 44.53
C ALA A 684 -30.96 -30.36 43.31
N PHE A 685 -31.69 -30.08 42.23
CA PHE A 685 -31.10 -29.83 40.91
C PHE A 685 -30.28 -28.53 40.83
N ASP A 686 -30.74 -27.41 41.38
CA ASP A 686 -30.06 -26.11 41.18
C ASP A 686 -28.65 -26.04 41.81
N ARG A 687 -28.45 -26.71 42.96
CA ARG A 687 -27.13 -26.79 43.61
C ARG A 687 -26.17 -27.73 42.87
N ILE A 688 -26.70 -28.71 42.13
CA ILE A 688 -25.91 -29.60 41.27
C ILE A 688 -25.63 -28.91 39.93
N ILE A 689 -26.63 -28.25 39.32
CA ILE A 689 -26.46 -27.44 38.11
C ILE A 689 -25.43 -26.34 38.36
N MET A 690 -25.47 -25.58 39.48
CA MET A 690 -24.41 -24.58 39.76
C MET A 690 -23.01 -25.19 39.94
N LYS A 691 -22.91 -26.40 40.51
CA LYS A 691 -21.60 -27.10 40.61
C LYS A 691 -21.13 -27.69 39.28
N ILE A 692 -22.06 -28.11 38.41
CA ILE A 692 -21.75 -28.62 37.06
C ILE A 692 -21.45 -27.46 36.12
N THR A 693 -22.23 -26.37 36.09
CA THR A 693 -21.90 -25.17 35.31
C THR A 693 -20.63 -24.52 35.83
N GLY A 694 -20.39 -24.45 37.15
CA GLY A 694 -19.10 -24.04 37.70
C GLY A 694 -17.94 -24.91 37.21
N LYS A 695 -18.08 -26.24 37.22
CA LYS A 695 -17.07 -27.16 36.66
C LYS A 695 -16.96 -27.10 35.13
N VAL A 696 -18.04 -26.87 34.39
CA VAL A 696 -18.05 -26.75 32.92
C VAL A 696 -17.48 -25.40 32.49
N ILE A 697 -17.69 -24.32 33.25
CA ILE A 697 -17.03 -23.03 33.07
C ILE A 697 -15.55 -23.17 33.40
N ILE A 698 -15.17 -23.83 34.50
CA ILE A 698 -13.76 -24.12 34.82
C ILE A 698 -13.13 -25.03 33.75
N ILE A 699 -13.83 -26.04 33.24
CA ILE A 699 -13.33 -26.90 32.16
C ILE A 699 -13.23 -26.12 30.84
N ASN A 700 -14.17 -25.23 30.49
CA ASN A 700 -14.07 -24.40 29.29
C ASN A 700 -12.99 -23.32 29.43
N ILE A 701 -12.81 -22.74 30.62
CA ILE A 701 -11.69 -21.82 30.92
C ILE A 701 -10.36 -22.58 30.84
N ILE A 702 -10.28 -23.80 31.41
CA ILE A 702 -9.12 -24.68 31.24
C ILE A 702 -8.94 -25.05 29.77
N TYR A 703 -10.00 -25.25 28.97
CA TYR A 703 -9.92 -25.55 27.54
C TYR A 703 -9.49 -24.33 26.71
N LEU A 704 -9.87 -23.12 27.12
CA LEU A 704 -9.42 -21.82 26.57
C LEU A 704 -7.98 -21.45 27.01
N LEU A 705 -7.51 -22.01 28.12
CA LEU A 705 -6.11 -21.91 28.59
C LEU A 705 -5.25 -23.08 28.07
N SER A 706 -5.85 -24.22 27.72
CA SER A 706 -5.21 -25.42 27.18
C SER A 706 -5.37 -25.56 25.67
N THR A 707 -6.07 -24.63 25.00
CA THR A 707 -5.61 -24.11 23.71
C THR A 707 -4.28 -23.41 23.94
N VAL A 708 -3.25 -24.22 24.18
CA VAL A 708 -1.86 -23.81 24.09
C VAL A 708 -1.70 -23.31 22.66
N ILE A 709 -1.65 -21.98 22.50
CA ILE A 709 -1.36 -21.32 21.24
C ILE A 709 0.10 -21.66 20.94
N HIS A 710 0.31 -22.81 20.30
CA HIS A 710 1.62 -23.29 19.91
C HIS A 710 2.17 -22.29 18.89
N GLY A 711 3.08 -21.44 19.36
CA GLY A 711 3.74 -20.46 18.51
C GLY A 711 4.45 -21.16 17.36
N ALA A 712 4.04 -20.81 16.13
CA ALA A 712 4.57 -21.39 14.90
C ALA A 712 6.10 -21.46 14.91
N GLN A 713 6.64 -22.51 14.30
CA GLN A 713 8.08 -22.75 14.18
C GLN A 713 8.61 -21.97 12.98
N ILE A 714 9.39 -20.93 13.23
CA ILE A 714 9.88 -19.99 12.21
C ILE A 714 11.38 -20.19 12.02
N PHE A 715 11.79 -20.61 10.82
CA PHE A 715 13.20 -20.63 10.44
C PHE A 715 13.59 -19.31 9.78
N ALA A 716 14.69 -18.70 10.23
CA ALA A 716 15.12 -17.39 9.77
C ALA A 716 16.60 -17.36 9.37
N VAL A 717 16.95 -16.58 8.35
CA VAL A 717 18.34 -16.36 7.92
C VAL A 717 18.62 -14.87 7.78
N VAL A 718 19.74 -14.41 8.33
CA VAL A 718 20.22 -13.03 8.20
C VAL A 718 21.57 -13.01 7.46
N PRO A 719 21.56 -12.91 6.12
CA PRO A 719 22.76 -13.07 5.30
C PRO A 719 23.65 -11.82 5.20
N MET A 720 23.16 -10.61 5.55
CA MET A 720 23.93 -9.37 5.37
C MET A 720 24.61 -8.94 6.68
N VAL A 721 25.95 -8.98 6.71
CA VAL A 721 26.70 -8.69 7.93
C VAL A 721 26.96 -7.19 8.08
N GLY A 722 25.96 -6.47 8.57
CA GLY A 722 26.12 -5.09 9.03
C GLY A 722 25.19 -4.77 10.20
N THR A 723 25.68 -4.04 11.20
CA THR A 723 24.92 -3.74 12.43
C THR A 723 23.58 -3.05 12.14
N SER A 724 23.52 -2.20 11.11
CA SER A 724 22.29 -1.57 10.60
C SER A 724 21.24 -2.56 10.12
N HIS A 725 21.66 -3.64 9.44
CA HIS A 725 20.79 -4.68 8.91
C HIS A 725 20.32 -5.60 10.04
N TRP A 726 21.26 -6.06 10.88
CA TRP A 726 20.94 -6.86 12.07
C TRP A 726 19.95 -6.14 12.99
N ASN A 727 20.15 -4.86 13.29
CA ASN A 727 19.26 -4.07 14.16
C ASN A 727 17.79 -4.04 13.71
N VAL A 728 17.51 -4.24 12.42
CA VAL A 728 16.15 -4.31 11.86
C VAL A 728 15.63 -5.74 11.86
N MET A 729 16.44 -6.71 11.42
CA MET A 729 16.08 -8.13 11.43
C MET A 729 15.81 -8.63 12.86
N ASP A 730 16.70 -8.34 13.80
CA ASP A 730 16.59 -8.66 15.23
C ASP A 730 15.33 -8.04 15.87
N ALA A 731 14.91 -6.85 15.43
CA ALA A 731 13.67 -6.22 15.89
C ALA A 731 12.41 -6.89 15.34
N VAL A 732 12.43 -7.38 14.09
CA VAL A 732 11.35 -8.23 13.54
C VAL A 732 11.32 -9.57 14.26
N LEU A 733 12.45 -10.28 14.38
CA LEU A 733 12.52 -11.60 14.98
C LEU A 733 12.14 -11.58 16.47
N GLN A 734 12.60 -10.61 17.26
CA GLN A 734 12.12 -10.43 18.64
C GLN A 734 10.64 -10.08 18.72
N THR A 735 10.06 -9.40 17.72
CA THR A 735 8.61 -9.14 17.69
C THR A 735 7.82 -10.43 17.48
N LEU A 736 8.34 -11.37 16.68
CA LEU A 736 7.74 -12.70 16.50
C LEU A 736 7.86 -13.55 17.77
N VAL A 737 9.04 -13.56 18.42
CA VAL A 737 9.22 -14.21 19.74
C VAL A 737 8.28 -13.61 20.80
N SER A 738 8.12 -12.27 20.81
CA SER A 738 7.20 -11.57 21.71
C SER A 738 5.71 -11.87 21.43
N ALA A 739 5.39 -12.33 20.22
CA ALA A 739 4.05 -12.81 19.84
C ALA A 739 3.87 -14.33 20.12
N GLY A 740 4.84 -14.97 20.80
CA GLY A 740 4.79 -16.36 21.21
C GLY A 740 5.46 -17.36 20.26
N HIS A 741 5.90 -16.93 19.07
CA HIS A 741 6.50 -17.82 18.08
C HIS A 741 7.86 -18.38 18.51
N ASN A 742 8.16 -19.61 18.08
CA ASN A 742 9.48 -20.21 18.23
C ASN A 742 10.33 -19.82 17.01
N VAL A 743 11.43 -19.09 17.22
CA VAL A 743 12.29 -18.58 16.16
C VAL A 743 13.66 -19.24 16.20
N THR A 744 14.05 -19.86 15.10
CA THR A 744 15.41 -20.40 14.89
C THR A 744 16.11 -19.58 13.82
N ALA A 745 17.08 -18.75 14.20
CA ALA A 745 17.74 -17.80 13.31
C ALA A 745 19.22 -18.09 13.07
N VAL A 746 19.63 -18.11 11.80
CA VAL A 746 21.02 -18.22 11.35
C VAL A 746 21.62 -16.82 11.20
N THR A 747 22.63 -16.49 12.00
CA THR A 747 23.20 -15.12 12.08
C THR A 747 24.63 -15.09 12.64
N SER A 748 25.47 -14.20 12.12
CA SER A 748 26.81 -13.89 12.67
C SER A 748 26.79 -12.86 13.82
N TYR A 749 25.61 -12.37 14.20
CA TYR A 749 25.38 -11.44 15.31
C TYR A 749 24.75 -12.13 16.54
N ALA A 750 25.01 -13.44 16.71
CA ALA A 750 24.43 -14.22 17.79
C ALA A 750 24.71 -13.62 19.18
N LYS A 751 23.66 -13.47 19.97
CA LYS A 751 23.70 -12.94 21.35
C LYS A 751 24.22 -14.01 22.29
N LYS A 752 25.01 -13.59 23.30
CA LYS A 752 25.44 -14.49 24.40
C LYS A 752 24.32 -14.81 25.40
N GLU A 753 23.30 -13.95 25.46
CA GLU A 753 22.15 -14.09 26.34
C GLU A 753 21.14 -15.09 25.76
N ARG A 754 20.72 -16.08 26.57
CA ARG A 754 19.73 -17.07 26.17
C ARG A 754 18.32 -16.48 26.28
N ILE A 755 17.74 -16.11 25.15
CA ILE A 755 16.36 -15.64 25.05
C ILE A 755 15.43 -16.86 24.88
N ALA A 756 14.34 -16.92 25.66
CA ALA A 756 13.34 -17.98 25.54
C ALA A 756 12.70 -17.97 24.14
N ASN A 757 12.39 -19.15 23.60
CA ASN A 757 11.82 -19.36 22.26
C ASN A 757 12.64 -18.74 21.09
N TYR A 758 13.91 -18.35 21.32
CA TYR A 758 14.78 -17.77 20.30
C TYR A 758 16.13 -18.49 20.20
N THR A 759 16.20 -19.50 19.34
CA THR A 759 17.44 -20.21 19.00
C THR A 759 18.25 -19.39 18.00
N GLN A 760 19.55 -19.22 18.23
CA GLN A 760 20.46 -18.52 17.32
C GLN A 760 21.65 -19.42 16.96
N ILE A 761 21.82 -19.68 15.66
CA ILE A 761 22.91 -20.50 15.11
C ILE A 761 23.92 -19.57 14.46
N ASN A 762 25.20 -19.74 14.81
CA ASN A 762 26.28 -18.91 14.32
C ASN A 762 27.28 -19.72 13.47
N PRO A 763 27.01 -19.96 12.18
CA PRO A 763 27.91 -20.71 11.30
C PRO A 763 29.11 -19.88 10.80
N LEU A 764 29.22 -18.60 11.19
CA LEU A 764 30.15 -17.63 10.60
C LEU A 764 30.65 -16.66 11.68
N SER A 765 31.90 -16.80 12.15
CA SER A 765 32.45 -15.78 13.03
C SER A 765 32.50 -14.43 12.30
N ARG A 766 32.31 -13.35 13.06
CA ARG A 766 32.31 -11.99 12.50
C ARG A 766 33.65 -11.63 11.84
N GLN A 767 34.75 -12.26 12.27
CA GLN A 767 36.07 -12.09 11.67
C GLN A 767 36.19 -12.81 10.32
N ASP A 768 35.74 -14.07 10.23
CA ASP A 768 35.81 -14.86 8.98
C ASP A 768 35.03 -14.20 7.84
N TYR A 769 33.92 -13.54 8.16
CA TYR A 769 33.17 -12.74 7.19
C TYR A 769 33.96 -11.51 6.70
N THR A 770 34.64 -10.81 7.60
CA THR A 770 35.43 -9.62 7.25
C THR A 770 36.77 -9.93 6.56
N SER A 771 37.24 -11.18 6.63
CA SER A 771 38.43 -11.65 5.91
C SER A 771 38.10 -12.27 4.55
N THR A 772 36.97 -12.97 4.41
CA THR A 772 36.52 -13.55 3.12
C THR A 772 35.98 -12.52 2.13
N ILE A 773 35.66 -11.30 2.57
CA ILE A 773 35.10 -10.24 1.72
C ILE A 773 35.99 -8.99 1.74
N SER A 774 36.56 -8.67 0.59
CA SER A 774 37.31 -7.44 0.37
C SER A 774 36.40 -6.22 0.47
N ILE A 775 36.34 -5.60 1.66
CA ILE A 775 35.60 -4.37 1.91
C ILE A 775 36.07 -3.30 0.91
N PRO A 776 35.22 -2.82 -0.01
CA PRO A 776 35.61 -1.84 -1.00
C PRO A 776 36.03 -0.53 -0.32
N GLN A 777 37.07 0.14 -0.81
CA GLN A 777 37.45 1.46 -0.27
C GLN A 777 36.31 2.47 -0.59
N PRO A 778 35.54 2.94 0.42
CA PRO A 778 34.28 3.65 0.18
C PRO A 778 34.48 5.02 -0.47
N PHE A 779 35.70 5.56 -0.38
CA PHE A 779 36.12 6.83 -0.98
C PHE A 779 36.72 6.70 -2.40
N LYS A 780 36.82 5.49 -2.96
CA LYS A 780 37.38 5.26 -4.32
C LYS A 780 36.35 4.76 -5.34
N ASN A 781 35.67 3.64 -5.09
CA ASN A 781 34.99 2.88 -6.16
C ASN A 781 33.49 2.56 -5.94
N CYS A 782 32.78 3.19 -5.00
CA CYS A 782 31.43 2.73 -4.56
C CYS A 782 30.24 3.65 -4.89
N ALA A 783 30.40 4.62 -5.78
CA ALA A 783 29.27 5.36 -6.33
C ALA A 783 28.60 4.56 -7.46
N GLY A 784 27.28 4.36 -7.38
CA GLY A 784 26.50 3.63 -8.40
C GLY A 784 26.80 2.13 -8.49
N PHE A 785 26.83 1.63 -9.72
CA PHE A 785 26.74 0.21 -10.13
C PHE A 785 27.59 -0.80 -9.33
N ASN A 786 28.82 -0.42 -8.98
CA ASN A 786 29.73 -1.30 -8.23
C ASN A 786 29.16 -1.73 -6.86
N GLY A 787 28.24 -0.96 -6.28
CA GLY A 787 27.56 -1.29 -5.02
C GLY A 787 26.59 -2.46 -5.13
N VAL A 788 25.88 -2.60 -6.25
CA VAL A 788 24.92 -3.70 -6.51
C VAL A 788 25.67 -5.02 -6.59
N GLU A 789 26.68 -5.06 -7.45
CA GLU A 789 27.57 -6.20 -7.64
C GLU A 789 28.22 -6.64 -6.32
N TYR A 790 28.69 -5.68 -5.51
CA TYR A 790 29.24 -5.97 -4.20
C TYR A 790 28.21 -6.63 -3.26
N LEU A 791 27.02 -6.07 -3.13
CA LEU A 791 25.95 -6.61 -2.27
C LEU A 791 25.52 -8.02 -2.71
N ILE A 792 25.35 -8.24 -4.02
CA ILE A 792 24.87 -9.52 -4.54
C ILE A 792 25.96 -10.61 -4.44
N LYS A 793 27.21 -10.32 -4.82
CA LYS A 793 28.33 -11.27 -4.63
C LYS A 793 28.57 -11.59 -3.15
N THR A 794 28.41 -10.59 -2.27
CA THR A 794 28.42 -10.76 -0.81
C THR A 794 27.30 -11.70 -0.34
N HIS A 795 26.07 -11.57 -0.85
CA HIS A 795 24.99 -12.49 -0.52
C HIS A 795 25.30 -13.92 -0.98
N GLN A 796 25.70 -14.08 -2.25
CA GLN A 796 26.03 -15.39 -2.82
C GLN A 796 27.12 -16.11 -2.02
N LYS A 797 28.18 -15.38 -1.63
CA LYS A 797 29.25 -15.96 -0.81
C LYS A 797 28.78 -16.33 0.60
N THR A 798 27.84 -15.57 1.16
CA THR A 798 27.22 -15.90 2.45
C THR A 798 26.37 -17.16 2.35
N CYS A 799 25.51 -17.28 1.34
CA CYS A 799 24.72 -18.49 1.04
C CYS A 799 25.63 -19.73 0.96
N GLU A 800 26.67 -19.71 0.11
CA GLU A 800 27.62 -20.83 0.00
C GLU A 800 28.20 -21.26 1.34
N THR A 801 28.56 -20.31 2.19
CA THR A 801 29.30 -20.60 3.44
C THR A 801 28.36 -21.06 4.54
N ILE A 802 27.10 -20.59 4.56
CA ILE A 802 26.02 -21.17 5.36
C ILE A 802 25.75 -22.62 4.92
N TYR A 803 25.66 -22.90 3.62
CA TYR A 803 25.35 -24.24 3.10
C TYR A 803 26.48 -25.26 3.26
N LYS A 804 27.70 -24.81 3.58
CA LYS A 804 28.82 -25.67 4.01
C LYS A 804 28.83 -25.96 5.52
N SER A 805 28.04 -25.26 6.33
CA SER A 805 27.98 -25.50 7.77
C SER A 805 27.12 -26.72 8.10
N LYS A 806 27.68 -27.65 8.88
CA LYS A 806 26.93 -28.78 9.44
C LYS A 806 25.82 -28.33 10.39
N ASP A 807 26.05 -27.25 11.14
CA ASP A 807 25.10 -26.72 12.13
C ASP A 807 23.86 -26.14 11.44
N PHE A 808 24.03 -25.50 10.28
CA PHE A 808 22.93 -25.06 9.43
C PHE A 808 22.03 -26.24 9.04
N TRP A 809 22.59 -27.30 8.45
CA TRP A 809 21.82 -28.47 8.02
C TRP A 809 21.19 -29.23 9.18
N THR A 810 21.88 -29.30 10.33
CA THR A 810 21.36 -29.89 11.56
C THR A 810 20.15 -29.10 12.06
N ALA A 811 20.25 -27.77 12.13
CA ALA A 811 19.14 -26.92 12.55
C ALA A 811 17.95 -26.95 11.56
N LEU A 812 18.23 -26.95 10.26
CA LEU A 812 17.22 -27.03 9.21
C LEU A 812 16.39 -28.33 9.30
N LYS A 813 17.02 -29.44 9.69
CA LYS A 813 16.39 -30.76 9.84
C LYS A 813 15.93 -31.08 11.27
N SER A 814 16.21 -30.21 12.25
CA SER A 814 15.93 -30.44 13.68
C SER A 814 14.45 -30.34 14.06
N ASN A 815 13.66 -29.58 13.30
CA ASN A 815 12.27 -29.27 13.60
C ASN A 815 11.46 -29.21 12.30
N LYS A 816 10.15 -29.45 12.41
CA LYS A 816 9.21 -29.06 11.34
C LYS A 816 8.92 -27.57 11.50
N TYR A 817 9.16 -26.79 10.46
CA TYR A 817 8.88 -25.36 10.42
C TYR A 817 7.56 -25.08 9.68
N ASP A 818 6.94 -23.95 10.00
CA ASP A 818 5.69 -23.45 9.39
C ASP A 818 5.94 -22.26 8.45
N LEU A 819 7.11 -21.60 8.59
CA LEU A 819 7.44 -20.36 7.90
C LEU A 819 8.96 -20.19 7.72
N PHE A 820 9.36 -19.65 6.57
CA PHE A 820 10.71 -19.14 6.34
C PHE A 820 10.75 -17.60 6.31
N VAL A 821 11.75 -17.00 6.96
CA VAL A 821 11.97 -15.55 7.02
C VAL A 821 13.40 -15.19 6.59
N THR A 822 13.55 -14.30 5.61
CA THR A 822 14.87 -13.90 5.08
C THR A 822 14.99 -12.41 4.77
N GLN A 823 16.20 -11.95 4.46
CA GLN A 823 16.51 -10.57 4.12
C GLN A 823 16.63 -10.33 2.61
N LEU A 824 15.73 -9.52 2.06
CA LEU A 824 15.69 -9.18 0.64
C LEU A 824 16.69 -8.05 0.32
N LEU A 825 17.93 -8.41 -0.04
CA LEU A 825 18.95 -7.43 -0.46
C LEU A 825 19.95 -7.92 -1.55
N GLY A 826 20.12 -9.23 -1.75
CA GLY A 826 21.11 -9.78 -2.70
C GLY A 826 20.49 -10.37 -3.98
N SER A 827 20.87 -11.62 -4.30
CA SER A 827 20.17 -12.54 -5.22
C SER A 827 19.35 -13.58 -4.45
N GLY A 828 18.44 -14.32 -5.11
CA GLY A 828 17.59 -15.33 -4.46
C GLY A 828 18.23 -16.67 -4.07
N CYS A 829 19.46 -16.69 -3.53
CA CYS A 829 20.15 -17.94 -3.16
C CYS A 829 19.65 -18.58 -1.86
N ASP A 830 18.92 -17.82 -1.06
CA ASP A 830 18.24 -18.15 0.20
C ASP A 830 16.84 -18.75 -0.01
N ALA A 831 16.19 -18.47 -1.14
CA ALA A 831 14.85 -18.98 -1.46
C ALA A 831 14.77 -20.52 -1.56
N TYR A 832 15.91 -21.20 -1.78
CA TYR A 832 16.03 -22.66 -1.72
C TYR A 832 15.71 -23.25 -0.34
N ILE A 833 15.90 -22.48 0.73
CA ILE A 833 15.62 -22.92 2.10
C ILE A 833 14.09 -23.07 2.31
N ALA A 834 13.29 -22.13 1.79
CA ALA A 834 11.83 -22.25 1.79
C ALA A 834 11.35 -23.43 0.92
N HIS A 835 12.09 -23.75 -0.15
CA HIS A 835 11.78 -24.88 -1.02
C HIS A 835 12.05 -26.23 -0.35
N GLU A 836 13.21 -26.41 0.30
CA GLU A 836 13.55 -27.61 1.09
C GLU A 836 12.53 -27.83 2.22
N LEU A 837 12.17 -26.76 2.94
CA LEU A 837 11.20 -26.80 4.04
C LEU A 837 9.73 -26.94 3.59
N GLN A 838 9.42 -26.68 2.31
CA GLN A 838 8.05 -26.62 1.75
C GLN A 838 7.12 -25.65 2.51
N VAL A 839 7.66 -24.52 2.99
CA VAL A 839 6.94 -23.48 3.76
C VAL A 839 6.75 -22.19 2.96
N PRO A 840 5.74 -21.36 3.29
CA PRO A 840 5.68 -19.99 2.80
C PRO A 840 6.92 -19.17 3.22
N MET A 841 7.26 -18.17 2.40
CA MET A 841 8.41 -17.29 2.62
C MET A 841 7.95 -15.83 2.83
N ILE A 842 8.47 -15.20 3.88
CA ILE A 842 8.43 -13.75 4.10
C ILE A 842 9.84 -13.17 3.92
N ALA A 843 9.91 -12.07 3.19
CA ALA A 843 11.15 -11.32 2.97
C ALA A 843 11.14 -10.00 3.75
N ILE A 844 12.31 -9.50 4.15
CA ILE A 844 12.47 -8.24 4.88
C ILE A 844 13.54 -7.37 4.21
N THR A 845 13.19 -6.16 3.78
CA THR A 845 14.18 -5.14 3.37
C THR A 845 14.56 -4.28 4.56
N THR A 846 15.86 -4.13 4.79
CA THR A 846 16.42 -3.29 5.86
C THR A 846 16.72 -1.86 5.39
N SER A 847 16.78 -1.67 4.06
CA SER A 847 16.75 -0.40 3.34
C SER A 847 15.35 -0.10 2.78
N ALA A 848 15.24 0.99 2.02
CA ALA A 848 14.19 1.17 1.04
C ALA A 848 14.15 -0.01 0.04
N MET A 849 13.02 -0.17 -0.66
CA MET A 849 12.78 -1.28 -1.58
C MET A 849 13.87 -1.34 -2.68
N PRO A 850 14.59 -2.48 -2.85
CA PRO A 850 15.59 -2.61 -3.91
C PRO A 850 14.93 -2.69 -5.30
N THR A 851 15.31 -1.78 -6.21
CA THR A 851 14.59 -1.56 -7.47
C THR A 851 14.65 -2.70 -8.48
N TRP A 852 15.61 -3.62 -8.35
CA TRP A 852 15.68 -4.83 -9.16
C TRP A 852 14.68 -5.91 -8.74
N TYR A 853 14.07 -5.79 -7.54
CA TYR A 853 13.02 -6.69 -7.05
C TYR A 853 11.60 -6.16 -7.28
N ASP A 854 11.42 -4.90 -7.68
CA ASP A 854 10.10 -4.30 -7.92
C ASP A 854 9.27 -5.14 -8.90
N GLY A 855 9.80 -5.41 -10.10
CA GLY A 855 9.11 -6.20 -11.14
C GLY A 855 8.87 -7.67 -10.76
N LEU A 856 9.78 -8.30 -10.00
CA LEU A 856 9.60 -9.69 -9.53
C LEU A 856 8.45 -9.85 -8.52
N LEU A 857 8.04 -8.75 -7.88
CA LEU A 857 6.97 -8.71 -6.88
C LEU A 857 5.72 -7.97 -7.39
N GLY A 858 5.70 -7.59 -8.67
CA GLY A 858 4.56 -6.93 -9.32
C GLY A 858 4.40 -5.45 -8.96
N ASN A 859 5.42 -4.83 -8.36
CA ASN A 859 5.43 -3.41 -8.04
C ASN A 859 5.84 -2.58 -9.26
N PRO A 860 5.15 -1.46 -9.56
CA PRO A 860 5.44 -0.64 -10.73
C PRO A 860 6.57 0.34 -10.39
N PHE A 861 7.68 0.28 -11.14
CA PHE A 861 8.77 1.24 -11.02
C PHE A 861 8.71 2.29 -12.12
N ILE A 862 8.16 3.47 -11.79
CA ILE A 862 7.94 4.56 -12.74
C ILE A 862 9.21 5.43 -12.79
N THR A 863 10.19 5.05 -13.62
CA THR A 863 11.52 5.71 -13.69
C THR A 863 11.50 7.20 -14.06
N SER A 864 10.35 7.75 -14.49
CA SER A 864 10.14 9.18 -14.72
C SER A 864 9.85 10.00 -13.46
N SER A 865 9.38 9.35 -12.38
CA SER A 865 8.89 10.01 -11.16
C SER A 865 9.46 9.42 -9.86
N THR A 866 9.89 8.16 -9.89
CA THR A 866 10.46 7.43 -8.75
C THR A 866 11.96 7.29 -8.94
N SER A 867 12.75 7.77 -7.98
CA SER A 867 14.21 7.61 -7.99
C SER A 867 14.63 6.18 -7.65
N THR A 868 15.64 5.65 -8.35
CA THR A 868 16.28 4.40 -7.97
C THR A 868 17.04 4.55 -6.66
N ILE A 869 17.33 3.44 -5.99
CA ILE A 869 17.99 3.46 -4.68
C ILE A 869 19.36 4.16 -4.72
N TYR A 870 20.04 4.19 -5.88
CA TYR A 870 21.34 4.86 -6.06
C TYR A 870 21.27 6.28 -6.62
N ALA A 871 20.09 6.75 -7.07
CA ALA A 871 19.98 8.05 -7.72
C ALA A 871 20.27 9.21 -6.74
N PRO A 872 21.11 10.20 -7.10
CA PRO A 872 21.43 11.35 -6.26
C PRO A 872 20.32 12.42 -6.21
N THR A 873 19.06 12.02 -6.43
CA THR A 873 17.88 12.89 -6.42
C THR A 873 16.73 12.20 -5.70
N ALA A 874 15.88 12.95 -4.98
CA ALA A 874 14.69 12.39 -4.32
C ALA A 874 13.64 11.87 -5.30
N ARG A 875 13.57 12.53 -6.46
CA ARG A 875 12.74 12.19 -7.61
C ARG A 875 13.36 12.82 -8.85
N PRO A 876 13.23 12.22 -10.04
CA PRO A 876 13.60 12.88 -11.29
C PRO A 876 12.81 14.18 -11.51
N ARG A 877 13.46 15.18 -12.12
CA ARG A 877 12.89 16.47 -12.52
C ARG A 877 13.35 16.86 -13.92
N THR A 878 14.67 16.86 -14.15
CA THR A 878 15.27 17.19 -15.45
C THR A 878 15.16 16.02 -16.43
N PHE A 879 15.43 16.29 -17.70
CA PHE A 879 15.60 15.25 -18.72
C PHE A 879 16.74 14.28 -18.34
N TRP A 880 17.88 14.81 -17.90
CA TRP A 880 19.06 14.03 -17.51
C TRP A 880 18.78 13.14 -16.30
N ASP A 881 18.00 13.63 -15.32
CA ASP A 881 17.56 12.81 -14.18
C ASP A 881 16.77 11.58 -14.69
N ARG A 882 15.81 11.78 -15.61
CA ARG A 882 15.00 10.69 -16.18
C ARG A 882 15.83 9.70 -16.99
N LEU A 883 16.77 10.18 -17.80
CA LEU A 883 17.67 9.33 -18.58
C LEU A 883 18.56 8.47 -17.67
N LEU A 884 19.27 9.08 -16.71
CA LEU A 884 20.18 8.37 -15.81
C LEU A 884 19.43 7.40 -14.89
N ASN A 885 18.27 7.80 -14.37
CA ASN A 885 17.43 6.96 -13.51
C ASN A 885 16.81 5.77 -14.25
N SER A 886 16.46 5.94 -15.54
CA SER A 886 15.99 4.84 -16.39
C SER A 886 17.12 3.89 -16.78
N TYR A 887 18.31 4.43 -17.06
CA TYR A 887 19.51 3.62 -17.31
C TYR A 887 19.89 2.78 -16.09
N ASP A 888 19.90 3.35 -14.87
CA ASP A 888 20.18 2.60 -13.63
C ASP A 888 19.14 1.51 -13.35
N TYR A 889 17.86 1.79 -13.57
CA TYR A 889 16.81 0.77 -13.45
C TYR A 889 16.99 -0.40 -14.43
N VAL A 890 17.30 -0.13 -15.70
CA VAL A 890 17.55 -1.18 -16.70
C VAL A 890 18.81 -1.97 -16.34
N TYR A 891 19.91 -1.28 -16.02
CA TYR A 891 21.18 -1.91 -15.68
C TYR A 891 21.07 -2.82 -14.44
N THR A 892 20.44 -2.34 -13.37
CA THR A 892 20.27 -3.14 -12.13
C THR A 892 19.38 -4.36 -12.34
N ASN A 893 18.37 -4.29 -13.22
CA ASN A 893 17.57 -5.46 -13.60
C ASN A 893 18.37 -6.48 -14.44
N VAL A 894 19.19 -6.02 -15.39
CA VAL A 894 20.08 -6.90 -16.18
C VAL A 894 21.13 -7.57 -15.28
N GLN A 895 21.73 -6.83 -14.34
CA GLN A 895 22.62 -7.41 -13.32
C GLN A 895 21.91 -8.49 -12.49
N ARG A 896 20.69 -8.22 -11.97
CA ARG A 896 19.93 -9.22 -11.23
C ARG A 896 19.72 -10.50 -12.06
N MET A 897 19.30 -10.39 -13.32
CA MET A 897 19.11 -11.55 -14.20
C MET A 897 20.40 -12.38 -14.39
N TRP A 898 21.56 -11.73 -14.40
CA TRP A 898 22.85 -12.44 -14.43
C TRP A 898 23.15 -13.14 -13.10
N TYR A 899 22.94 -12.46 -11.97
CA TYR A 899 23.24 -13.00 -10.66
C TYR A 899 22.27 -14.09 -10.18
N ASP A 900 20.98 -14.03 -10.54
CA ASP A 900 20.02 -15.09 -10.17
C ASP A 900 20.39 -16.44 -10.84
N ARG A 901 21.07 -16.44 -12.01
CA ARG A 901 21.67 -17.66 -12.59
C ARG A 901 22.75 -18.27 -11.69
N ASN A 902 23.61 -17.44 -11.09
CA ASN A 902 24.60 -17.91 -10.12
C ASN A 902 23.91 -18.44 -8.84
N ALA A 903 22.81 -17.81 -8.41
CA ALA A 903 21.99 -18.32 -7.30
C ALA A 903 21.40 -19.70 -7.64
N THR A 904 20.93 -19.93 -8.87
CA THR A 904 20.50 -21.26 -9.35
C THR A 904 21.64 -22.28 -9.32
N ILE A 905 22.86 -21.92 -9.73
CA ILE A 905 24.02 -22.81 -9.65
C ILE A 905 24.32 -23.19 -8.19
N ILE A 906 24.26 -22.23 -7.26
CA ILE A 906 24.41 -22.49 -5.82
C ILE A 906 23.28 -23.43 -5.34
N GLY A 907 22.02 -23.13 -5.66
CA GLY A 907 20.87 -23.99 -5.31
C GLY A 907 21.05 -25.43 -5.77
N ARG A 908 21.35 -25.64 -7.06
CA ARG A 908 21.60 -26.97 -7.64
C ARG A 908 22.81 -27.70 -7.05
N THR A 909 23.76 -26.97 -6.47
CA THR A 909 24.96 -27.54 -5.83
C THR A 909 24.67 -28.09 -4.44
N TYR A 910 23.84 -27.41 -3.65
CA TYR A 910 23.61 -27.75 -2.23
C TYR A 910 22.25 -28.40 -1.94
N PHE A 911 21.24 -28.23 -2.82
CA PHE A 911 19.87 -28.75 -2.65
C PHE A 911 19.48 -29.80 -3.72
N GLY A 912 20.40 -30.20 -4.59
CA GLY A 912 20.17 -31.20 -5.65
C GLY A 912 19.84 -30.59 -7.01
N LYS A 913 20.09 -31.33 -8.10
CA LYS A 913 20.11 -30.79 -9.47
C LYS A 913 18.74 -30.32 -9.98
N ASP A 914 17.68 -30.96 -9.50
CA ASP A 914 16.32 -30.83 -10.06
C ASP A 914 15.50 -29.69 -9.43
N VAL A 915 16.12 -28.88 -8.57
CA VAL A 915 15.48 -27.70 -7.98
C VAL A 915 15.16 -26.62 -9.03
N PRO A 916 14.06 -25.86 -8.88
CA PRO A 916 13.71 -24.74 -9.76
C PRO A 916 14.76 -23.63 -9.79
N ASP A 917 14.71 -22.78 -10.81
CA ASP A 917 15.56 -21.60 -10.90
C ASP A 917 15.23 -20.57 -9.80
N ALA A 918 16.25 -19.82 -9.35
CA ALA A 918 16.15 -18.95 -8.19
C ALA A 918 15.08 -17.86 -8.34
N ASP A 919 14.90 -17.30 -9.54
CA ASP A 919 13.89 -16.28 -9.81
C ASP A 919 12.45 -16.86 -9.72
N MET A 920 12.24 -18.10 -10.15
CA MET A 920 10.98 -18.82 -9.95
C MET A 920 10.64 -19.03 -8.47
N LEU A 921 11.66 -19.21 -7.61
CA LEU A 921 11.46 -19.28 -6.17
C LEU A 921 11.21 -17.89 -5.55
N MET A 922 11.88 -16.84 -6.02
CA MET A 922 11.61 -15.46 -5.57
C MET A 922 10.19 -14.99 -5.92
N LYS A 923 9.61 -15.45 -7.04
CA LYS A 923 8.18 -15.22 -7.36
C LYS A 923 7.19 -15.89 -6.38
N LYS A 924 7.65 -16.74 -5.45
CA LYS A 924 6.84 -17.39 -4.40
C LYS A 924 6.86 -16.66 -3.04
N ILE A 925 7.57 -15.53 -2.92
CA ILE A 925 7.52 -14.68 -1.72
C ILE A 925 6.06 -14.28 -1.45
N SER A 926 5.55 -14.65 -0.26
CA SER A 926 4.16 -14.38 0.14
C SER A 926 3.97 -12.97 0.69
N LEU A 927 4.99 -12.40 1.32
CA LEU A 927 4.98 -11.04 1.86
C LEU A 927 6.38 -10.43 1.88
N VAL A 928 6.48 -9.10 1.72
CA VAL A 928 7.69 -8.33 1.97
C VAL A 928 7.42 -7.26 3.03
N PHE A 929 8.15 -7.32 4.14
CA PHE A 929 8.26 -6.21 5.08
C PHE A 929 9.35 -5.24 4.63
N VAL A 930 9.09 -3.94 4.61
CA VAL A 930 10.03 -2.91 4.13
C VAL A 930 10.30 -1.88 5.21
N ASN A 931 11.56 -1.61 5.57
CA ASN A 931 11.96 -0.58 6.56
C ASN A 931 11.80 0.88 6.03
N SER A 932 10.81 1.10 5.18
CA SER A 932 10.41 2.37 4.58
C SER A 932 9.21 2.96 5.32
N HIS A 933 8.93 4.24 5.06
CA HIS A 933 7.64 4.85 5.33
C HIS A 933 7.37 5.91 4.25
N PHE A 934 6.21 5.88 3.60
CA PHE A 934 5.82 6.74 2.47
C PHE A 934 6.06 8.24 2.69
N THR A 935 6.01 8.72 3.94
CA THR A 935 6.25 10.12 4.29
C THR A 935 7.68 10.58 4.04
N PHE A 936 8.65 9.67 4.11
CA PHE A 936 10.06 9.93 3.84
C PHE A 936 10.48 9.44 2.45
N ASP A 937 10.10 8.22 2.07
CA ASP A 937 10.58 7.56 0.85
C ASP A 937 9.87 8.05 -0.44
N LEU A 938 8.86 8.89 -0.24
CA LEU A 938 7.86 9.43 -1.18
C LEU A 938 6.78 8.41 -1.61
N PRO A 939 5.50 8.82 -1.71
CA PRO A 939 4.43 7.91 -2.11
C PRO A 939 4.59 7.40 -3.54
N ARG A 940 4.57 6.07 -3.69
CA ARG A 940 4.49 5.34 -4.95
C ARG A 940 3.51 4.16 -4.78
N PRO A 941 2.94 3.59 -5.86
CA PRO A 941 2.01 2.48 -5.72
C PRO A 941 2.73 1.21 -5.26
N TRP A 942 2.13 0.49 -4.30
CA TRP A 942 2.63 -0.77 -3.77
C TRP A 942 1.61 -1.90 -3.92
N SER A 943 2.08 -3.11 -4.23
CA SER A 943 1.28 -4.34 -4.24
C SER A 943 0.87 -4.74 -2.81
N PRO A 944 -0.34 -5.30 -2.58
CA PRO A 944 -0.85 -5.61 -1.23
C PRO A 944 0.00 -6.57 -0.39
N ASN A 945 0.93 -7.31 -1.00
CA ASN A 945 1.91 -8.15 -0.30
C ASN A 945 3.15 -7.39 0.20
N LEU A 946 3.21 -6.05 0.09
CA LEU A 946 4.31 -5.22 0.59
C LEU A 946 3.82 -4.34 1.76
N ILE A 947 4.43 -4.52 2.94
CA ILE A 947 4.03 -3.86 4.19
C ILE A 947 5.18 -2.99 4.71
N GLU A 948 4.93 -1.68 4.84
CA GLU A 948 5.90 -0.75 5.43
C GLU A 948 5.97 -0.91 6.97
N ILE A 949 7.19 -1.07 7.49
CA ILE A 949 7.50 -1.25 8.91
C ILE A 949 8.63 -0.30 9.37
N GLY A 950 8.76 0.84 8.70
CA GLY A 950 9.83 1.83 8.90
C GLY A 950 10.03 2.20 10.37
N GLY A 951 11.26 1.98 10.87
CA GLY A 951 11.63 2.30 12.24
C GLY A 951 11.22 1.27 13.29
N ILE A 952 10.90 0.03 12.91
CA ILE A 952 10.69 -1.07 13.87
C ILE A 952 11.87 -1.28 14.85
N HIS A 953 13.10 -0.94 14.43
CA HIS A 953 14.31 -1.00 15.25
C HIS A 953 14.40 0.08 16.33
N ILE A 954 13.54 1.10 16.26
CA ILE A 954 13.56 2.24 17.17
C ILE A 954 12.94 1.82 18.50
N THR A 955 13.69 2.07 19.56
CA THR A 955 13.46 1.60 20.93
C THR A 955 13.46 2.80 21.87
N HIS A 956 12.92 2.64 23.08
CA HIS A 956 13.03 3.69 24.10
C HIS A 956 14.51 3.94 24.43
N PRO A 957 14.94 5.20 24.60
CA PRO A 957 16.32 5.51 24.92
C PRO A 957 16.68 5.00 26.31
N LYS A 958 17.93 4.60 26.47
CA LYS A 958 18.56 4.25 27.75
C LYS A 958 19.36 5.44 28.30
N THR A 959 19.67 5.41 29.60
CA THR A 959 20.60 6.37 30.21
C THR A 959 21.95 6.32 29.50
N LEU A 960 22.52 7.48 29.19
CA LEU A 960 23.87 7.57 28.64
C LEU A 960 24.92 7.21 29.71
N PRO A 961 26.09 6.67 29.32
CA PRO A 961 27.25 6.63 30.21
C PRO A 961 27.58 8.04 30.73
N GLU A 962 27.86 8.16 32.01
CA GLU A 962 28.03 9.44 32.74
C GLU A 962 28.97 10.43 32.03
N GLU A 963 30.14 9.95 31.58
CA GLU A 963 31.11 10.74 30.80
C GLU A 963 30.49 11.42 29.56
N ILE A 964 29.59 10.72 28.86
CA ILE A 964 28.90 11.22 27.67
C ILE A 964 27.72 12.12 28.09
N GLN A 965 26.99 11.76 29.14
CA GLN A 965 25.89 12.55 29.68
C GLN A 965 26.37 13.95 30.10
N ASN A 966 27.38 14.01 30.97
CA ASN A 966 27.98 15.26 31.46
C ASN A 966 28.60 16.06 30.29
N PHE A 967 29.27 15.38 29.34
CA PHE A 967 29.79 16.05 28.15
C PHE A 967 28.69 16.69 27.28
N MET A 968 27.48 16.13 27.24
CA MET A 968 26.35 16.68 26.49
C MET A 968 25.57 17.76 27.27
N ASP A 969 25.41 17.62 28.59
CA ASP A 969 24.66 18.56 29.42
C ASP A 969 25.41 19.87 29.62
N ASP A 970 26.73 19.84 29.83
CA ASP A 970 27.57 21.03 29.94
C ASP A 970 27.83 21.75 28.60
N ALA A 971 27.06 21.43 27.55
CA ALA A 971 27.09 22.13 26.26
C ALA A 971 26.08 23.30 26.25
N PRO A 972 26.49 24.57 26.43
CA PRO A 972 25.57 25.72 26.38
C PRO A 972 24.93 25.85 24.99
N ASP A 973 25.74 25.92 23.94
CA ASP A 973 25.32 26.02 22.53
C ASP A 973 24.72 24.73 21.95
N GLY A 974 24.71 23.66 22.73
CA GLY A 974 24.26 22.32 22.35
C GLY A 974 25.32 21.45 21.69
N VAL A 975 24.88 20.29 21.20
CA VAL A 975 25.74 19.19 20.75
C VAL A 975 25.52 18.87 19.27
N ILE A 976 26.59 18.43 18.60
CA ILE A 976 26.56 17.83 17.25
C ILE A 976 27.11 16.40 17.36
N TYR A 977 26.51 15.43 16.65
CA TYR A 977 27.00 14.05 16.57
C TYR A 977 27.44 13.71 15.13
N PHE A 978 28.62 13.11 14.97
CA PHE A 978 29.24 12.80 13.67
C PHE A 978 29.66 11.33 13.53
N SER A 979 29.18 10.65 12.48
CA SER A 979 29.43 9.21 12.24
C SER A 979 29.14 8.76 10.80
N PHE A 980 30.08 8.05 10.15
CA PHE A 980 29.83 7.39 8.84
C PHE A 980 29.32 5.94 8.94
N GLY A 981 28.69 5.57 10.06
CA GLY A 981 28.01 4.28 10.20
C GLY A 981 28.96 3.09 10.38
N SER A 982 28.41 1.88 10.57
CA SER A 982 29.16 0.74 11.10
C SER A 982 30.24 0.16 10.20
N ILE A 983 30.22 0.45 8.89
CA ILE A 983 31.14 -0.15 7.89
C ILE A 983 32.36 0.74 7.65
N VAL A 984 32.18 2.07 7.66
CA VAL A 984 33.28 3.00 7.35
C VAL A 984 34.23 3.11 8.53
N LYS A 985 35.51 2.87 8.26
CA LYS A 985 36.63 3.16 9.16
C LYS A 985 36.92 4.67 9.13
N MET A 986 36.74 5.32 10.28
CA MET A 986 36.77 6.78 10.41
C MET A 986 38.19 7.37 10.46
N ASP A 987 39.17 6.51 10.77
CA ASP A 987 40.61 6.71 10.64
C ASP A 987 41.12 6.55 9.20
N SER A 988 40.38 5.85 8.33
CA SER A 988 40.73 5.68 6.91
C SER A 988 40.02 6.66 5.96
N ILE A 989 39.55 7.80 6.45
CA ILE A 989 39.00 8.87 5.61
C ILE A 989 40.15 9.70 5.00
N PRO A 990 40.01 10.30 3.81
CA PRO A 990 41.10 11.08 3.20
C PRO A 990 41.54 12.24 4.11
N ALA A 991 42.85 12.46 4.27
CA ALA A 991 43.38 13.50 5.17
C ALA A 991 42.80 14.90 4.87
N ARG A 992 42.60 15.24 3.59
CA ARG A 992 41.90 16.46 3.13
C ARG A 992 40.52 16.64 3.77
N LEU A 993 39.75 15.54 3.87
CA LEU A 993 38.42 15.52 4.50
C LEU A 993 38.54 15.56 6.03
N GLN A 994 39.50 14.85 6.61
CA GLN A 994 39.69 14.87 8.07
C GLN A 994 40.09 16.26 8.59
N ASN A 995 41.02 16.94 7.91
CA ASN A 995 41.50 18.26 8.30
C ASN A 995 40.40 19.33 8.13
N ALA A 996 39.71 19.35 6.98
CA ALA A 996 38.55 20.22 6.76
C ALA A 996 37.47 20.06 7.85
N LEU A 997 37.23 18.85 8.33
CA LEU A 997 36.32 18.58 9.44
C LEU A 997 36.89 19.04 10.79
N LYS A 998 38.16 18.75 11.11
CA LYS A 998 38.83 19.22 12.35
C LYS A 998 38.79 20.75 12.45
N GLU A 999 39.21 21.44 11.39
CA GLU A 999 39.28 22.91 11.31
C GLU A 999 37.90 23.58 11.42
N ALA A 1000 36.88 23.01 10.77
CA ALA A 1000 35.52 23.50 10.89
C ALA A 1000 34.97 23.26 12.31
N PHE A 1001 35.23 22.07 12.87
CA PHE A 1001 34.76 21.69 14.20
C PHE A 1001 35.43 22.52 15.30
N SER A 1002 36.71 22.91 15.16
CA SER A 1002 37.39 23.79 16.12
C SER A 1002 36.84 25.23 16.19
N GLU A 1003 36.08 25.67 15.18
CA GLU A 1003 35.47 27.02 15.14
C GLU A 1003 33.97 27.03 15.51
N LEU A 1004 33.44 25.90 15.98
CA LEU A 1004 32.05 25.80 16.44
C LEU A 1004 31.99 25.85 17.98
N PRO A 1005 31.09 26.66 18.57
CA PRO A 1005 30.89 26.68 20.02
C PRO A 1005 30.17 25.42 20.53
N GLN A 1006 29.51 24.67 19.64
CA GLN A 1006 28.92 23.38 19.98
C GLN A 1006 29.99 22.37 20.42
N ARG A 1007 29.62 21.50 21.36
CA ARG A 1007 30.38 20.28 21.68
C ARG A 1007 30.08 19.20 20.64
N ILE A 1008 31.07 18.38 20.31
CA ILE A 1008 31.00 17.48 19.15
C ILE A 1008 31.37 16.04 19.55
N LEU A 1009 30.45 15.12 19.32
CA LEU A 1009 30.64 13.68 19.50
C LEU A 1009 31.07 13.04 18.17
N TRP A 1010 32.36 12.78 17.98
CA TRP A 1010 32.92 12.22 16.75
C TRP A 1010 33.25 10.74 16.94
N ARG A 1011 32.49 9.83 16.31
CA ARG A 1011 32.88 8.40 16.32
C ARG A 1011 34.18 8.19 15.56
N TYR A 1012 35.23 7.72 16.23
CA TYR A 1012 36.57 7.55 15.66
C TYR A 1012 37.15 6.18 16.03
N ASN A 1013 37.90 5.55 15.11
CA ASN A 1013 38.32 4.16 15.24
C ASN A 1013 39.55 3.95 16.16
N SER A 1014 40.38 4.98 16.32
CA SER A 1014 41.49 5.05 17.27
C SER A 1014 41.03 5.70 18.58
N ASP A 1015 41.72 5.41 19.69
CA ASP A 1015 41.55 6.11 20.97
C ASP A 1015 42.25 7.49 21.00
N VAL A 1016 43.12 7.75 20.01
CA VAL A 1016 43.86 9.01 19.85
C VAL A 1016 43.62 9.58 18.46
N MET A 1017 43.34 10.89 18.39
CA MET A 1017 43.30 11.67 17.15
C MET A 1017 44.36 12.78 17.20
N GLU A 1018 45.27 12.78 16.24
CA GLU A 1018 46.26 13.86 16.07
C GLU A 1018 45.55 15.21 15.88
N ASN A 1019 45.96 16.25 16.61
CA ASN A 1019 45.38 17.59 16.56
C ASN A 1019 43.85 17.61 16.76
N GLN A 1020 43.36 16.85 17.75
CA GLN A 1020 41.95 16.83 18.17
C GLN A 1020 41.49 18.20 18.71
N PRO A 1021 40.41 18.80 18.18
CA PRO A 1021 39.84 20.03 18.73
C PRO A 1021 39.32 19.88 20.17
N LYS A 1022 39.50 20.91 21.00
CA LYS A 1022 39.14 20.88 22.44
C LYS A 1022 37.65 20.64 22.72
N ASN A 1023 36.78 20.95 21.77
CA ASN A 1023 35.32 20.73 21.84
C ASN A 1023 34.86 19.37 21.28
N VAL A 1024 35.78 18.52 20.81
CA VAL A 1024 35.49 17.20 20.24
C VAL A 1024 35.81 16.09 21.25
N MET A 1025 34.83 15.21 21.52
CA MET A 1025 35.03 13.91 22.17
C MET A 1025 35.08 12.81 21.10
N ILE A 1026 36.08 11.92 21.19
CA ILE A 1026 36.21 10.75 20.32
C ILE A 1026 35.95 9.44 21.08
N LYS A 1027 35.24 8.50 20.46
CA LYS A 1027 35.10 7.09 20.91
C LYS A 1027 34.91 6.13 19.73
N LYS A 1028 35.36 4.88 19.88
CA LYS A 1028 35.17 3.76 18.93
C LYS A 1028 33.71 3.45 18.62
N TRP A 1029 32.86 3.58 19.63
CA TRP A 1029 31.41 3.43 19.52
C TRP A 1029 30.70 4.42 20.44
N PHE A 1030 29.49 4.81 20.05
CA PHE A 1030 28.64 5.74 20.78
C PHE A 1030 27.20 5.17 20.84
N PRO A 1031 26.45 5.37 21.95
CA PRO A 1031 25.05 5.01 22.08
C PRO A 1031 24.15 5.94 21.23
N GLN A 1032 24.19 5.76 19.90
CA GLN A 1032 23.59 6.68 18.93
C GLN A 1032 22.11 7.00 19.16
N ARG A 1033 21.29 6.01 19.53
CA ARG A 1033 19.84 6.20 19.76
C ARG A 1033 19.57 7.13 20.93
N ASP A 1034 20.37 6.98 21.97
CA ASP A 1034 20.24 7.65 23.25
C ASP A 1034 20.78 9.09 23.13
N ILE A 1035 21.90 9.26 22.39
CA ILE A 1035 22.41 10.57 21.95
C ILE A 1035 21.40 11.31 21.08
N LEU A 1036 20.76 10.63 20.13
CA LEU A 1036 19.74 11.24 19.27
C LEU A 1036 18.52 11.73 20.06
N ALA A 1037 18.15 11.05 21.15
CA ALA A 1037 17.06 11.45 22.04
C ALA A 1037 17.42 12.60 22.99
N HIS A 1038 18.70 12.97 23.12
CA HIS A 1038 19.16 13.94 24.12
C HIS A 1038 18.75 15.38 23.78
N PRO A 1039 18.17 16.15 24.73
CA PRO A 1039 17.60 17.48 24.45
C PRO A 1039 18.62 18.52 23.99
N LYS A 1040 19.92 18.36 24.30
CA LYS A 1040 20.98 19.28 23.84
C LYS A 1040 21.42 19.03 22.39
N LEU A 1041 21.04 17.92 21.75
CA LEU A 1041 21.47 17.61 20.38
C LEU A 1041 20.78 18.51 19.34
N LYS A 1042 21.58 19.27 18.58
CA LYS A 1042 21.14 20.21 17.55
C LYS A 1042 21.14 19.57 16.14
N LEU A 1043 22.13 18.73 15.84
CA LEU A 1043 22.43 18.25 14.50
C LEU A 1043 23.07 16.85 14.51
N ILE A 1044 22.69 15.99 13.56
CA ILE A 1044 23.49 14.82 13.17
C ILE A 1044 24.16 15.06 11.81
N ILE A 1045 25.48 14.89 11.76
CA ILE A 1045 26.29 14.87 10.54
C ILE A 1045 26.60 13.41 10.22
N TYR A 1046 26.14 12.88 9.08
CA TYR A 1046 26.33 11.45 8.79
C TYR A 1046 26.22 11.08 7.31
N HIS A 1047 26.59 9.83 7.02
CA HIS A 1047 26.61 9.23 5.69
C HIS A 1047 25.23 9.06 5.02
N GLY A 1048 24.13 9.03 5.76
CA GLY A 1048 22.77 8.93 5.18
C GLY A 1048 22.11 7.55 5.18
N GLY A 1049 22.63 6.52 5.86
CA GLY A 1049 21.99 5.20 5.93
C GLY A 1049 20.61 5.20 6.61
N LEU A 1050 19.63 4.47 6.04
CA LEU A 1050 18.21 4.61 6.38
C LEU A 1050 17.86 4.33 7.86
N SER A 1051 18.51 3.37 8.52
CA SER A 1051 18.22 3.08 9.94
C SER A 1051 18.48 4.31 10.84
N SER A 1052 19.53 5.09 10.53
CA SER A 1052 19.88 6.33 11.24
C SER A 1052 19.00 7.52 10.81
N MET A 1053 18.51 7.52 9.56
CA MET A 1053 17.49 8.47 9.10
C MET A 1053 16.20 8.33 9.92
N ASN A 1054 15.70 7.10 10.07
CA ASN A 1054 14.49 6.83 10.84
C ASN A 1054 14.69 7.19 12.34
N GLU A 1055 15.88 6.94 12.91
CA GLU A 1055 16.23 7.36 14.28
C GLU A 1055 16.30 8.90 14.43
N ALA A 1056 16.82 9.63 13.44
CA ALA A 1056 16.86 11.09 13.45
C ALA A 1056 15.46 11.72 13.29
N ILE A 1057 14.60 11.14 12.42
CA ILE A 1057 13.19 11.53 12.30
C ILE A 1057 12.45 11.31 13.62
N ALA A 1058 12.60 10.13 14.23
CA ALA A 1058 11.93 9.79 15.49
C ALA A 1058 12.31 10.74 16.65
N ASN A 1059 13.52 11.28 16.65
CA ASN A 1059 13.98 12.25 17.66
C ASN A 1059 13.90 13.72 17.22
N LYS A 1060 13.36 14.01 16.02
CA LYS A 1060 13.19 15.35 15.45
C LYS A 1060 14.53 16.10 15.30
N VAL A 1061 15.58 15.42 14.84
CA VAL A 1061 16.95 15.95 14.69
C VAL A 1061 17.23 16.34 13.22
N PRO A 1062 17.58 17.60 12.92
CA PRO A 1062 18.07 18.03 11.60
C PRO A 1062 19.33 17.30 11.14
N ILE A 1063 19.57 17.31 9.82
CA ILE A 1063 20.58 16.45 9.17
C ILE A 1063 21.57 17.25 8.32
N LEU A 1064 22.86 16.91 8.42
CA LEU A 1064 23.87 17.23 7.42
C LEU A 1064 24.38 15.93 6.79
N GLY A 1065 24.00 15.68 5.54
CA GLY A 1065 24.36 14.48 4.80
C GLY A 1065 25.72 14.61 4.11
N ILE A 1066 26.56 13.58 4.23
CA ILE A 1066 27.79 13.43 3.45
C ILE A 1066 27.79 12.03 2.81
N PRO A 1067 27.02 11.81 1.73
CA PRO A 1067 26.83 10.49 1.15
C PRO A 1067 28.11 9.95 0.48
N LEU A 1068 28.32 8.64 0.63
CA LEU A 1068 29.55 7.94 0.20
C LEU A 1068 29.25 6.85 -0.84
N PHE A 1069 28.25 5.98 -0.58
CA PHE A 1069 27.91 4.82 -1.43
C PHE A 1069 26.46 4.36 -1.26
N ALA A 1070 25.98 3.52 -2.18
CA ALA A 1070 24.66 2.86 -2.11
C ALA A 1070 23.46 3.81 -1.89
N ASP A 1071 22.52 3.43 -1.00
CA ASP A 1071 21.22 4.09 -0.73
C ASP A 1071 21.35 5.52 -0.18
N GLN A 1072 22.50 5.82 0.40
CA GLN A 1072 22.84 7.10 1.03
C GLN A 1072 22.54 8.32 0.14
N PHE A 1073 22.80 8.22 -1.16
CA PHE A 1073 22.59 9.32 -2.10
C PHE A 1073 21.09 9.68 -2.23
N ARG A 1074 20.22 8.68 -2.39
CA ARG A 1074 18.76 8.90 -2.41
C ARG A 1074 18.24 9.35 -1.06
N ASN A 1075 18.69 8.74 0.04
CA ASN A 1075 18.24 9.08 1.39
C ASN A 1075 18.55 10.55 1.76
N ILE A 1076 19.78 11.01 1.51
CA ILE A 1076 20.14 12.41 1.74
C ILE A 1076 19.37 13.33 0.79
N ALA A 1077 19.19 12.95 -0.49
CA ALA A 1077 18.39 13.75 -1.41
C ALA A 1077 16.91 13.87 -0.95
N ASN A 1078 16.31 12.82 -0.37
CA ASN A 1078 14.99 12.87 0.26
C ASN A 1078 14.97 13.84 1.45
N ALA A 1079 15.94 13.78 2.35
CA ALA A 1079 16.04 14.70 3.49
C ALA A 1079 16.20 16.18 3.06
N VAL A 1080 16.96 16.45 1.99
CA VAL A 1080 17.06 17.79 1.39
C VAL A 1080 15.74 18.20 0.74
N TYR A 1081 15.06 17.31 0.00
CA TYR A 1081 13.78 17.61 -0.65
C TYR A 1081 12.66 17.89 0.34
N LEU A 1082 12.63 17.17 1.47
CA LEU A 1082 11.71 17.40 2.59
C LEU A 1082 12.14 18.57 3.48
N GLY A 1083 13.28 19.22 3.19
CA GLY A 1083 13.77 20.39 3.90
C GLY A 1083 14.20 20.12 5.34
N MET A 1084 14.64 18.89 5.65
CA MET A 1084 15.13 18.45 6.97
C MET A 1084 16.64 18.65 7.14
N GLY A 1085 17.37 18.89 6.05
CA GLY A 1085 18.82 18.98 6.07
C GLY A 1085 19.45 19.53 4.79
N LEU A 1086 20.78 19.50 4.77
CA LEU A 1086 21.63 19.79 3.61
C LEU A 1086 22.48 18.57 3.22
N SER A 1087 23.16 18.66 2.07
CA SER A 1087 24.07 17.65 1.53
C SER A 1087 25.41 18.28 1.16
N LEU A 1088 26.51 17.64 1.53
CA LEU A 1088 27.88 18.01 1.13
C LEU A 1088 28.55 16.85 0.39
N ASN A 1089 29.22 17.17 -0.72
CA ASN A 1089 29.96 16.19 -1.52
C ASN A 1089 31.35 15.94 -0.90
N HIS A 1090 31.62 14.70 -0.47
CA HIS A 1090 32.91 14.32 0.15
C HIS A 1090 34.15 14.64 -0.72
N LYS A 1091 33.98 14.72 -2.05
CA LYS A 1091 35.07 15.04 -2.99
C LYS A 1091 35.45 16.52 -3.00
N THR A 1092 34.49 17.41 -2.74
CA THR A 1092 34.66 18.87 -2.89
C THR A 1092 34.52 19.67 -1.60
N LEU A 1093 33.92 19.09 -0.54
CA LEU A 1093 33.71 19.81 0.72
C LEU A 1093 35.04 20.23 1.37
N ASP A 1094 35.00 21.31 2.12
CA ASP A 1094 36.12 21.98 2.76
C ASP A 1094 35.65 22.58 4.11
N LYS A 1095 36.57 23.26 4.82
CA LYS A 1095 36.27 23.92 6.10
C LYS A 1095 35.06 24.86 5.98
N GLN A 1096 35.02 25.71 4.96
CA GLN A 1096 34.04 26.78 4.83
C GLN A 1096 32.64 26.24 4.50
N SER A 1097 32.54 25.28 3.58
CA SER A 1097 31.27 24.64 3.21
C SER A 1097 30.68 23.80 4.36
N VAL A 1098 31.52 23.19 5.21
CA VAL A 1098 31.08 22.56 6.47
C VAL A 1098 30.55 23.60 7.45
N LEU A 1099 31.30 24.68 7.71
CA LEU A 1099 30.87 25.76 8.61
C LEU A 1099 29.57 26.43 8.18
N VAL A 1100 29.43 26.77 6.90
CA VAL A 1100 28.22 27.39 6.35
C VAL A 1100 27.02 26.45 6.47
N ALA A 1101 27.17 25.17 6.11
CA ALA A 1101 26.07 24.21 6.18
C ALA A 1101 25.61 23.94 7.63
N ILE A 1102 26.54 23.87 8.59
CA ILE A 1102 26.22 23.69 10.01
C ILE A 1102 25.51 24.93 10.57
N LYS A 1103 26.04 26.14 10.30
CA LYS A 1103 25.46 27.40 10.77
C LYS A 1103 24.07 27.64 10.18
N GLU A 1104 23.86 27.32 8.88
CA GLU A 1104 22.52 27.36 8.25
C GLU A 1104 21.55 26.38 8.92
N ILE A 1105 21.91 25.11 9.14
CA ILE A 1105 20.98 24.14 9.72
C ILE A 1105 20.64 24.45 11.19
N ILE A 1106 21.61 24.93 11.98
CA ILE A 1106 21.40 25.23 13.41
C ILE A 1106 20.61 26.53 13.60
N ASN A 1107 20.85 27.56 12.78
CA ASN A 1107 20.20 28.87 12.94
C ASN A 1107 18.85 28.95 12.18
N ASN A 1108 18.66 28.18 11.10
CA ASN A 1108 17.42 28.19 10.33
C ASN A 1108 16.40 27.16 10.86
N GLU A 1109 15.52 27.62 11.73
CA GLU A 1109 14.39 26.89 12.30
C GLU A 1109 13.53 26.10 11.29
N LYS A 1110 13.54 26.45 10.00
CA LYS A 1110 12.95 25.66 8.89
C LYS A 1110 13.29 24.17 8.99
N TYR A 1111 14.56 23.82 9.24
CA TYR A 1111 14.99 22.43 9.28
C TYR A 1111 14.40 21.67 10.47
N LYS A 1112 14.39 22.31 11.66
CA LYS A 1112 13.79 21.76 12.88
C LYS A 1112 12.28 21.58 12.75
N ARG A 1113 11.57 22.59 12.22
CA ARG A 1113 10.12 22.55 11.95
C ARG A 1113 9.75 21.46 10.94
N ASN A 1114 10.54 21.27 9.88
CA ASN A 1114 10.27 20.25 8.86
C ASN A 1114 10.46 18.84 9.40
N VAL A 1115 11.54 18.54 10.14
CA VAL A 1115 11.70 17.21 10.77
C VAL A 1115 10.68 16.97 11.88
N GLN A 1116 10.23 18.01 12.61
CA GLN A 1116 9.10 17.91 13.54
C GLN A 1116 7.77 17.62 12.82
N LYS A 1117 7.51 18.23 11.66
CA LYS A 1117 6.33 17.92 10.83
C LYS A 1117 6.39 16.48 10.31
N LEU A 1118 7.55 16.05 9.82
CA LEU A 1118 7.72 14.67 9.37
C LEU A 1118 7.58 13.66 10.51
N TYR A 1119 8.12 13.95 11.70
CA TYR A 1119 7.92 13.13 12.90
C TYR A 1119 6.43 12.90 13.20
N LYS A 1120 5.62 13.96 13.14
CA LYS A 1120 4.17 13.84 13.35
C LYS A 1120 3.57 12.87 12.33
N LEU A 1121 3.83 13.05 11.04
CA LEU A 1121 3.33 12.17 9.97
C LEU A 1121 3.86 10.72 10.06
N PHE A 1122 5.10 10.55 10.54
CA PHE A 1122 5.76 9.25 10.71
C PHE A 1122 5.21 8.46 11.91
N LYS A 1123 4.69 9.15 12.94
CA LYS A 1123 4.04 8.52 14.11
C LYS A 1123 2.53 8.36 13.96
N ASP A 1124 1.92 9.06 13.02
CA ASP A 1124 0.48 9.00 12.74
C ASP A 1124 0.18 7.83 11.79
N GLN A 1125 0.16 6.62 12.37
CA GLN A 1125 -0.09 5.35 11.69
C GLN A 1125 -1.26 4.61 12.37
N PRO A 1126 -2.09 3.85 11.62
CA PRO A 1126 -3.25 3.14 12.18
C PRO A 1126 -2.87 1.94 13.07
N MET A 1127 -1.64 1.45 12.97
CA MET A 1127 -1.03 0.36 13.75
C MET A 1127 0.46 0.65 13.93
N SER A 1128 1.11 0.03 14.94
CA SER A 1128 2.57 0.10 15.05
C SER A 1128 3.27 -0.91 14.12
N PRO A 1129 4.52 -0.66 13.69
CA PRO A 1129 5.32 -1.63 12.92
C PRO A 1129 5.41 -3.02 13.55
N LYS A 1130 5.38 -3.11 14.89
CA LYS A 1130 5.37 -4.41 15.60
C LYS A 1130 4.05 -5.16 15.40
N LEU A 1131 2.92 -4.48 15.58
CA LEU A 1131 1.59 -5.08 15.35
C LEU A 1131 1.39 -5.48 13.88
N LEU A 1132 1.93 -4.69 12.94
CA LEU A 1132 1.95 -5.04 11.51
C LEU A 1132 2.75 -6.34 11.27
N VAL A 1133 3.95 -6.47 11.86
CA VAL A 1133 4.73 -7.72 11.76
C VAL A 1133 3.96 -8.92 12.33
N THR A 1134 3.42 -8.80 13.54
CA THR A 1134 2.69 -9.89 14.20
C THR A 1134 1.43 -10.31 13.43
N TYR A 1135 0.60 -9.35 13.01
CA TYR A 1135 -0.62 -9.64 12.26
C TYR A 1135 -0.29 -10.30 10.91
N TRP A 1136 0.59 -9.69 10.12
CA TRP A 1136 0.85 -10.16 8.76
C TRP A 1136 1.66 -11.46 8.69
N THR A 1137 2.50 -11.73 9.69
CA THR A 1137 3.16 -13.04 9.80
C THR A 1137 2.14 -14.14 10.12
N ASN A 1138 1.24 -13.90 11.07
CA ASN A 1138 0.15 -14.82 11.36
C ASN A 1138 -0.81 -14.99 10.17
N TYR A 1139 -1.06 -13.94 9.39
CA TYR A 1139 -1.82 -14.03 8.14
C TYR A 1139 -1.18 -15.01 7.15
N VAL A 1140 0.13 -14.88 6.88
CA VAL A 1140 0.83 -15.80 5.96
C VAL A 1140 0.84 -17.24 6.49
N ILE A 1141 0.95 -17.45 7.79
CA ILE A 1141 0.88 -18.80 8.40
C ILE A 1141 -0.55 -19.38 8.25
N ASN A 1142 -1.56 -18.65 8.70
CA ASN A 1142 -2.97 -19.09 8.71
C ASN A 1142 -3.53 -19.35 7.30
N HIS A 1143 -3.00 -18.68 6.28
CA HIS A 1143 -3.40 -18.85 4.87
C HIS A 1143 -2.43 -19.73 4.07
N LYS A 1144 -1.40 -20.31 4.71
CA LYS A 1144 -0.37 -21.18 4.10
C LYS A 1144 0.33 -20.51 2.90
N GLY A 1145 0.69 -19.25 3.07
CA GLY A 1145 1.09 -18.32 2.02
C GLY A 1145 0.07 -17.19 1.85
N ALA A 1146 0.23 -16.38 0.80
CA ALA A 1146 -0.69 -15.28 0.51
C ALA A 1146 -0.87 -15.04 -1.00
N LYS A 1147 -1.17 -16.10 -1.77
CA LYS A 1147 -1.25 -16.05 -3.25
C LYS A 1147 -2.21 -14.96 -3.78
N HIS A 1148 -3.29 -14.64 -3.05
CA HIS A 1148 -4.24 -13.59 -3.41
C HIS A 1148 -3.72 -12.16 -3.25
N LEU A 1149 -2.66 -11.92 -2.47
CA LEU A 1149 -2.00 -10.62 -2.33
C LEU A 1149 -0.90 -10.38 -3.38
N ARG A 1150 -0.59 -11.39 -4.18
CA ARG A 1150 0.48 -11.40 -5.20
C ARG A 1150 -0.09 -10.96 -6.55
N SER A 1151 0.38 -9.83 -7.07
CA SER A 1151 -0.11 -9.28 -8.34
C SER A 1151 0.02 -10.28 -9.51
N PRO A 1152 -1.01 -10.43 -10.37
CA PRO A 1152 -0.94 -11.24 -11.59
C PRO A 1152 0.22 -10.86 -12.52
N ALA A 1153 0.72 -9.62 -12.43
CA ALA A 1153 1.81 -9.09 -13.25
C ALA A 1153 3.03 -10.01 -13.37
N ILE A 1154 3.35 -10.77 -12.31
CA ILE A 1154 4.60 -11.53 -12.24
C ILE A 1154 4.56 -12.85 -13.04
N ASP A 1155 3.38 -13.27 -13.50
CA ASP A 1155 3.20 -14.45 -14.34
C ASP A 1155 3.28 -14.12 -15.84
N PHE A 1156 3.22 -12.83 -16.21
CA PHE A 1156 3.36 -12.36 -17.60
C PHE A 1156 4.83 -12.30 -18.04
N SER A 1157 5.07 -12.52 -19.33
CA SER A 1157 6.37 -12.25 -19.94
C SER A 1157 6.64 -10.75 -20.01
N TRP A 1158 7.92 -10.34 -19.98
CA TRP A 1158 8.31 -8.93 -19.95
C TRP A 1158 7.72 -8.10 -21.11
N TYR A 1159 7.62 -8.69 -22.31
CA TYR A 1159 7.06 -8.01 -23.49
C TYR A 1159 5.54 -7.87 -23.41
N GLU A 1160 4.84 -8.84 -22.80
CA GLU A 1160 3.39 -8.80 -22.57
C GLU A 1160 3.03 -7.78 -21.48
N TYR A 1161 3.81 -7.75 -20.38
CA TYR A 1161 3.70 -6.75 -19.33
C TYR A 1161 3.85 -5.31 -19.85
N HIS A 1162 4.68 -5.11 -20.88
CA HIS A 1162 4.86 -3.84 -21.57
C HIS A 1162 3.97 -3.66 -22.83
N GLN A 1163 3.06 -4.60 -23.11
CA GLN A 1163 2.17 -4.62 -24.29
C GLN A 1163 2.88 -4.46 -25.65
N LEU A 1164 4.15 -4.87 -25.74
CA LEU A 1164 4.97 -4.70 -26.95
C LEU A 1164 4.45 -5.57 -28.11
N ASP A 1165 3.85 -6.71 -27.78
CA ASP A 1165 3.11 -7.58 -28.71
C ASP A 1165 1.96 -6.83 -29.40
N ILE A 1166 1.14 -6.12 -28.63
CA ILE A 1166 0.01 -5.33 -29.15
C ILE A 1166 0.52 -4.11 -29.92
N VAL A 1167 1.54 -3.42 -29.41
CA VAL A 1167 2.12 -2.25 -30.10
C VAL A 1167 2.70 -2.65 -31.46
N LEU A 1168 3.44 -3.76 -31.54
CA LEU A 1168 3.98 -4.28 -32.80
C LEU A 1168 2.87 -4.70 -33.78
N PHE A 1169 1.78 -5.30 -33.30
CA PHE A 1169 0.62 -5.67 -34.13
C PHE A 1169 -0.12 -4.44 -34.69
N VAL A 1170 -0.37 -3.42 -33.87
CA VAL A 1170 -1.03 -2.17 -34.32
C VAL A 1170 -0.12 -1.41 -35.30
N LEU A 1171 1.20 -1.38 -35.05
CA LEU A 1171 2.17 -0.78 -35.96
C LEU A 1171 2.25 -1.53 -37.29
N SER A 1172 2.25 -2.87 -37.31
CA SER A 1172 2.33 -3.63 -38.56
C SER A 1172 1.10 -3.45 -39.44
N ILE A 1173 -0.10 -3.41 -38.86
CA ILE A 1173 -1.34 -3.06 -39.57
C ILE A 1173 -1.27 -1.62 -40.11
N THR A 1174 -0.83 -0.67 -39.29
CA THR A 1174 -0.72 0.75 -39.71
C THR A 1174 0.28 0.92 -40.86
N ILE A 1175 1.44 0.25 -40.80
CA ILE A 1175 2.44 0.27 -41.86
C ILE A 1175 1.90 -0.40 -43.13
N SER A 1176 1.23 -1.55 -43.02
CA SER A 1176 0.60 -2.22 -44.17
C SER A 1176 -0.46 -1.34 -44.85
N LEU A 1177 -1.30 -0.64 -44.08
CA LEU A 1177 -2.27 0.31 -44.61
C LEU A 1177 -1.60 1.52 -45.28
N LEU A 1178 -0.54 2.08 -44.69
CA LEU A 1178 0.22 3.18 -45.30
C LEU A 1178 0.93 2.76 -46.59
N VAL A 1179 1.51 1.55 -46.64
CA VAL A 1179 2.11 0.97 -47.84
C VAL A 1179 1.05 0.73 -48.92
N MET A 1180 -0.13 0.22 -48.55
CA MET A 1180 -1.26 0.05 -49.47
C MET A 1180 -1.74 1.40 -50.04
N ILE A 1181 -1.93 2.42 -49.19
CA ILE A 1181 -2.33 3.77 -49.61
C ILE A 1181 -1.27 4.39 -50.54
N LEU A 1182 0.02 4.24 -50.21
CA LEU A 1182 1.12 4.70 -51.06
C LEU A 1182 1.16 3.98 -52.41
N TYR A 1183 0.99 2.65 -52.42
CA TYR A 1183 0.92 1.85 -53.64
C TYR A 1183 -0.26 2.26 -54.52
N VAL A 1184 -1.46 2.37 -53.95
CA VAL A 1184 -2.67 2.86 -54.65
C VAL A 1184 -2.45 4.27 -55.20
N THR A 1185 -1.83 5.17 -54.43
CA THR A 1185 -1.49 6.54 -54.87
C THR A 1185 -0.50 6.53 -56.04
N ILE A 1186 0.51 5.66 -56.01
CA ILE A 1186 1.48 5.48 -57.11
C ILE A 1186 0.78 4.91 -58.36
N VAL A 1187 -0.09 3.91 -58.22
CA VAL A 1187 -0.86 3.33 -59.33
C VAL A 1187 -1.80 4.37 -59.95
N ILE A 1188 -2.54 5.12 -59.13
CA ILE A 1188 -3.41 6.22 -59.59
C ILE A 1188 -2.57 7.29 -60.31
N LYS A 1189 -1.46 7.74 -59.72
CA LYS A 1189 -0.55 8.72 -60.35
C LYS A 1189 -0.03 8.23 -61.69
N ASN A 1190 0.40 6.97 -61.78
CA ASN A 1190 0.92 6.38 -63.02
C ASN A 1190 -0.18 6.26 -64.09
N ASN A 1191 -1.40 5.89 -63.71
CA ASN A 1191 -2.53 5.80 -64.62
C ASN A 1191 -3.03 7.18 -65.09
N ILE A 1192 -3.08 8.19 -64.22
CA ILE A 1192 -3.36 9.59 -64.60
C ILE A 1192 -2.25 10.10 -65.55
N THR A 1193 -0.98 9.83 -65.24
CA THR A 1193 0.15 10.25 -66.09
C THR A 1193 0.07 9.60 -67.47
N ARG A 1194 -0.25 8.29 -67.55
CA ARG A 1194 -0.52 7.58 -68.80
C ARG A 1194 -1.71 8.18 -69.56
N PHE A 1195 -2.83 8.47 -68.88
CA PHE A 1195 -4.03 9.04 -69.51
C PHE A 1195 -3.79 10.46 -70.06
N VAL A 1196 -3.07 11.31 -69.32
CA VAL A 1196 -2.65 12.64 -69.79
C VAL A 1196 -1.66 12.53 -70.96
N HIS A 1197 -0.74 11.56 -70.93
CA HIS A 1197 0.18 11.31 -72.03
C HIS A 1197 -0.56 10.83 -73.30
N VAL A 1198 -1.50 9.88 -73.17
CA VAL A 1198 -2.35 9.42 -74.27
C VAL A 1198 -3.23 10.55 -74.82
N LYS A 1199 -3.78 11.44 -73.96
CA LYS A 1199 -4.48 12.64 -74.44
C LYS A 1199 -3.56 13.62 -75.17
N LYS A 1200 -2.31 13.81 -74.73
CA LYS A 1200 -1.32 14.63 -75.47
C LYS A 1200 -0.87 14.01 -76.79
N VAL A 1201 -0.83 12.68 -76.88
CA VAL A 1201 -0.52 11.94 -78.13
C VAL A 1201 -1.72 11.90 -79.09
N LYS A 1202 -2.95 12.09 -78.61
CA LYS A 1202 -4.16 12.29 -79.43
C LYS A 1202 -4.50 13.77 -79.72
N ALA A 1203 -3.68 14.70 -79.26
CA ALA A 1203 -3.82 16.15 -79.47
C ALA A 1203 -2.58 16.76 -80.17
N LYS A 1204 -1.77 15.88 -80.76
CA LYS A 1204 -0.75 16.13 -81.78
C LYS A 1204 -1.11 15.27 -83.00
#